data_AF-A0A1U8BL88-F1
#
_entry.id   AF-A0A1U8BL88-F1
#
_cell.length_a   1.000
_cell.length_b   1.000
_cell.length_c   1.000
_cell.angle_alpha   90.00
_cell.angle_beta   90.00
_cell.angle_gamma   90.00
#
_symmetry.space_group_name_H-M   'P 1'
#
loop_
_entity.id
_entity.type
_entity.pdbx_description
1 polymer ?
#
loop_
_entity_poly.entity_id
_entity_poly.type
_entity_poly.pdbx_seq_one_letter_code
_entity_poly.pdbx_strand_id
1 'polypeptide(L)'
;MGKTQILVFVLLLQAVVNVNGRFLRYRSSSQLVSDGMDDESPMLLLKSQEPSSSEACEHMYGFLPCTENLAGHLFLVVVYEYMLFIGEKYLSSGSKLLFEILGEGVYGASFFHILGTLPESMILLVSGLSNSKEIAQKNVLTGVGLLVGSTVLHLTIVWGTCVIVGKHKLSEPECSATEDLQSSASKDLQCKRQLRCLTGSGITTDLKTSYTARIMVLSGIPFIVVQLPRIFRVFSWERVIILFSLIMCFAFLLFYFIYQLFRPWIQERSLNYVKHEHMRLQILKHVENQALEKLLADDGTPNTSAIKRLFEKIDLDADSYISYPELREMIKEIKFGRINVDKDDAIAEVINEFDTDDDHKITMDEFVNGLVKWLSEAKDIIGNQAPHQLKSSEDLYKVFKPLIRKRKLTAMILAHLNSIAAERLLKSDGAPNLPIIKGLFKKFDQDGDNCITQSELKELIFGVKFGKIQVDKDGLVKELFEELDTNHDHNISEEEFIGGIERWLSEHKLHKQGFASKDRLDLGTVDHPWIRIKAVLLLLLGITILSLLAEPLIESVQNFSSSANIPSFFVSFVMVPLATNSREAASRIISASRKKSTTTSWTFSEIYGGVFMNNILGLSVLLCLIFFRGLTWDFSTEALVVLVVCTVMGLFASFRSTFPLWTCFMAYLMYPFSLVLVYVFNYALGWS
;
A
#
# COMPACT_ATOMS: atom_id res chain seq x y z
N MET A 1 18.65 5.12 1.88
CA MET A 1 18.27 6.55 1.92
C MET A 1 18.84 7.24 0.69
N GLY A 2 17.97 7.63 -0.25
CA GLY A 2 18.40 8.31 -1.48
C GLY A 2 18.84 9.75 -1.22
N LYS A 3 19.72 10.28 -2.07
CA LYS A 3 20.23 11.67 -2.01
C LYS A 3 19.10 12.72 -1.92
N THR A 4 17.93 12.41 -2.45
CA THR A 4 16.71 13.23 -2.37
C THR A 4 16.11 13.29 -0.96
N GLN A 5 16.15 12.20 -0.20
CA GLN A 5 15.71 12.19 1.20
C GLN A 5 16.66 13.00 2.10
N ILE A 6 17.95 13.00 1.77
CA ILE A 6 18.95 13.84 2.46
C ILE A 6 18.67 15.31 2.15
N LEU A 7 18.33 15.68 0.91
CA LEU A 7 17.99 17.05 0.56
C LEU A 7 16.72 17.54 1.27
N VAL A 8 15.67 16.72 1.33
CA VAL A 8 14.43 17.03 2.06
C VAL A 8 14.68 17.11 3.57
N PHE A 9 15.50 16.21 4.12
CA PHE A 9 15.89 16.24 5.54
C PHE A 9 16.75 17.47 5.87
N VAL A 10 17.65 17.89 4.97
CA VAL A 10 18.45 19.11 5.11
C VAL A 10 17.58 20.36 4.99
N LEU A 11 16.61 20.39 4.08
CA LEU A 11 15.62 21.46 3.98
C LEU A 11 14.72 21.53 5.22
N LEU A 12 14.30 20.38 5.76
CA LEU A 12 13.56 20.30 7.03
C LEU A 12 14.41 20.75 8.22
N LEU A 13 15.70 20.40 8.26
CA LEU A 13 16.64 20.86 9.29
C LEU A 13 16.87 22.38 9.20
N GLN A 14 16.99 22.92 8.00
CA GLN A 14 17.10 24.37 7.79
C GLN A 14 15.80 25.10 8.20
N ALA A 15 14.63 24.47 8.02
CA ALA A 15 13.37 25.00 8.53
C ALA A 15 13.31 24.97 10.07
N VAL A 16 13.86 23.95 10.73
CA VAL A 16 13.89 23.84 12.20
C VAL A 16 14.80 24.90 12.85
N VAL A 17 15.91 25.29 12.22
CA VAL A 17 16.86 26.27 12.78
C VAL A 17 16.25 27.69 12.89
N ASN A 18 15.22 28.02 12.10
CA ASN A 18 14.51 29.30 12.18
C ASN A 18 13.26 29.27 13.08
N VAL A 19 12.96 28.15 13.72
CA VAL A 19 11.82 28.03 14.64
C VAL A 19 12.30 28.23 16.07
N ASN A 20 12.15 29.44 16.60
CA ASN A 20 12.32 29.72 18.03
C ASN A 20 11.16 29.10 18.83
N GLY A 21 11.27 27.81 19.17
CA GLY A 21 10.33 27.16 20.08
C GLY A 21 10.59 27.55 21.54
N ARG A 22 9.58 28.06 22.25
CA ARG A 22 9.61 28.14 23.72
C ARG A 22 9.29 26.76 24.31
N PHE A 23 10.26 26.21 25.05
CA PHE A 23 10.08 24.96 25.80
C PHE A 23 9.14 25.20 26.99
N LEU A 24 8.00 24.51 27.04
CA LEU A 24 7.07 24.57 28.17
C LEU A 24 7.74 23.99 29.43
N ARG A 25 8.12 24.86 30.37
CA ARG A 25 8.54 24.48 31.72
C ARG A 25 7.27 24.27 32.54
N TYR A 26 6.82 23.02 32.67
CA TYR A 26 5.72 22.66 33.55
C TYR A 26 6.08 23.04 35.00
N ARG A 27 5.53 24.16 35.48
CA ARG A 27 5.63 24.58 36.88
C ARG A 27 4.29 24.24 37.52
N SER A 28 4.25 23.15 38.29
CA SER A 28 3.06 22.75 39.04
C SER A 28 2.74 23.82 40.09
N SER A 29 1.75 24.67 39.84
CA SER A 29 1.07 25.40 40.89
C SER A 29 -0.19 24.64 41.25
N SER A 30 -0.12 23.97 42.40
CA SER A 30 -1.23 23.37 43.11
C SER A 30 -2.32 24.40 43.41
N GLN A 31 -3.46 24.33 42.73
CA GLN A 31 -4.72 24.90 43.21
C GLN A 31 -5.83 23.86 43.10
N LEU A 32 -6.04 23.24 44.26
CA LEU A 32 -7.22 22.61 44.85
C LEU A 32 -8.47 22.44 43.96
N VAL A 33 -8.85 21.17 43.85
CA VAL A 33 -10.17 20.64 43.49
C VAL A 33 -11.27 21.33 44.32
N SER A 34 -12.30 21.86 43.65
CA SER A 34 -13.57 22.24 44.26
C SER A 34 -14.62 21.19 43.86
N ASP A 35 -15.17 20.53 44.88
CA ASP A 35 -16.31 19.61 44.81
C ASP A 35 -17.61 20.43 44.73
N GLY A 36 -18.55 19.98 43.90
CA GLY A 36 -19.78 20.71 43.59
C GLY A 36 -20.66 19.96 42.60
N MET A 37 -21.38 18.96 43.12
CA MET A 37 -22.49 18.26 42.46
C MET A 37 -23.60 19.22 42.01
N ASP A 38 -24.09 19.05 40.78
CA ASP A 38 -25.53 19.02 40.42
C ASP A 38 -25.71 18.38 39.02
N ASP A 39 -26.89 17.77 38.84
CA ASP A 39 -27.24 16.66 37.95
C ASP A 39 -27.37 16.93 36.42
N GLU A 40 -27.20 15.84 35.66
CA GLU A 40 -27.68 15.49 34.30
C GLU A 40 -27.12 16.14 33.01
N SER A 41 -26.23 15.37 32.33
CA SER A 41 -26.10 15.09 30.87
C SER A 41 -24.71 15.36 30.25
N PRO A 42 -24.08 14.40 29.53
CA PRO A 42 -22.80 14.62 28.88
C PRO A 42 -23.01 15.11 27.44
N MET A 43 -22.96 16.42 27.22
CA MET A 43 -22.79 16.98 25.88
C MET A 43 -21.53 17.85 25.87
N LEU A 44 -20.63 17.51 24.95
CA LEU A 44 -19.28 18.04 24.76
C LEU A 44 -19.35 19.55 24.44
N LEU A 45 -19.42 20.37 25.49
CA LEU A 45 -19.58 21.82 25.44
C LEU A 45 -18.18 22.45 25.49
N LEU A 46 -17.59 22.65 24.31
CA LEU A 46 -16.25 23.22 24.14
C LEU A 46 -16.39 24.54 23.36
N LYS A 47 -16.72 25.62 24.07
CA LYS A 47 -16.26 27.00 23.77
C LYS A 47 -16.69 27.95 24.91
N SER A 48 -15.85 28.10 25.93
CA SER A 48 -16.01 29.22 26.87
C SER A 48 -15.33 30.43 26.27
N GLN A 49 -16.13 31.43 25.94
CA GLN A 49 -15.70 32.74 25.50
C GLN A 49 -15.69 33.67 26.70
N GLU A 50 -14.50 34.08 27.14
CA GLU A 50 -14.32 35.32 27.90
C GLU A 50 -13.19 36.16 27.29
N PRO A 51 -13.39 37.47 27.07
CA PRO A 51 -12.42 38.33 26.42
C PRO A 51 -11.51 39.01 27.47
N SER A 52 -10.21 38.72 27.49
CA SER A 52 -9.23 39.64 28.07
C SER A 52 -7.79 39.46 27.55
N SER A 53 -7.38 40.43 26.73
CA SER A 53 -6.05 41.05 26.64
C SER A 53 -4.80 40.18 26.77
N SER A 54 -4.31 39.64 25.65
CA SER A 54 -2.98 39.88 25.06
C SER A 54 -2.78 38.92 23.89
N GLU A 55 -2.01 39.33 22.89
CA GLU A 55 -1.62 38.55 21.70
C GLU A 55 -1.01 37.20 22.11
N ALA A 56 -1.87 36.20 22.31
CA ALA A 56 -1.49 34.84 22.53
C ALA A 56 -2.33 34.01 21.58
N CYS A 57 -1.67 33.52 20.54
CA CYS A 57 -2.21 32.53 19.63
C CYS A 57 -3.03 31.44 20.35
N GLU A 58 -4.28 31.26 19.92
CA GLU A 58 -5.24 30.32 20.52
C GLU A 58 -4.99 28.90 20.02
N HIS A 59 -5.01 27.93 20.93
CA HIS A 59 -4.87 26.51 20.60
C HIS A 59 -6.22 25.91 20.18
N MET A 60 -6.39 25.49 18.91
CA MET A 60 -7.65 24.94 18.36
C MET A 60 -8.33 23.85 19.21
N TYR A 61 -7.55 22.90 19.73
CA TYR A 61 -8.04 21.83 20.61
C TYR A 61 -7.37 21.87 22.01
N GLY A 62 -6.78 23.00 22.38
CA GLY A 62 -6.05 23.18 23.65
C GLY A 62 -4.68 22.48 23.72
N PHE A 63 -4.46 21.41 22.95
CA PHE A 63 -3.18 20.67 22.93
C PHE A 63 -2.38 20.83 21.63
N LEU A 64 -3.04 21.20 20.52
CA LEU A 64 -2.37 21.34 19.23
C LEU A 64 -1.51 22.62 19.19
N PRO A 65 -0.29 22.55 18.63
CA PRO A 65 0.61 23.69 18.57
C PRO A 65 0.01 24.82 17.74
N CYS A 66 0.36 26.04 18.12
CA CYS A 66 -0.13 27.24 17.47
C CYS A 66 1.07 28.19 17.25
N THR A 67 0.97 29.09 16.27
CA THR A 67 2.08 29.96 15.88
C THR A 67 1.57 31.27 15.30
N GLU A 68 2.41 32.30 15.33
CA GLU A 68 2.14 33.63 14.77
C GLU A 68 3.11 33.98 13.62
N ASN A 69 4.10 33.11 13.37
CA ASN A 69 5.12 33.33 12.36
C ASN A 69 4.73 32.65 11.06
N LEU A 70 4.98 33.30 9.92
CA LEU A 70 4.75 32.74 8.58
C LEU A 70 5.39 31.35 8.40
N ALA A 71 6.67 31.20 8.79
CA ALA A 71 7.38 29.93 8.72
C ALA A 71 6.80 28.88 9.68
N GLY A 72 6.25 29.33 10.83
CA GLY A 72 5.53 28.47 11.76
C GLY A 72 4.25 27.91 11.14
N HIS A 73 3.46 28.75 10.47
CA HIS A 73 2.24 28.29 9.80
C HIS A 73 2.56 27.28 8.69
N LEU A 74 3.62 27.53 7.91
CA LEU A 74 4.09 26.57 6.91
C LEU A 74 4.52 25.25 7.55
N PHE A 75 5.26 25.31 8.66
CA PHE A 75 5.66 24.12 9.41
C PHE A 75 4.44 23.33 9.91
N LEU A 76 3.43 24.00 10.46
CA LEU A 76 2.18 23.37 10.88
C LEU A 76 1.45 22.68 9.72
N VAL A 77 1.33 23.35 8.56
CA VAL A 77 0.75 22.75 7.35
C VAL A 77 1.49 21.45 7.00
N VAL A 78 2.82 21.48 6.94
CA VAL A 78 3.63 20.28 6.62
C VAL A 78 3.45 19.16 7.65
N VAL A 79 3.39 19.49 8.95
CA VAL A 79 3.19 18.49 10.01
C VAL A 79 1.79 17.86 9.92
N TYR A 80 0.74 18.68 9.74
CA TYR A 80 -0.63 18.16 9.61
C TYR A 80 -0.82 17.35 8.33
N GLU A 81 -0.23 17.79 7.22
CA GLU A 81 -0.18 17.01 5.98
C GLU A 81 0.49 15.65 6.17
N TYR A 82 1.62 15.61 6.89
CA TYR A 82 2.30 14.36 7.21
C TYR A 82 1.46 13.44 8.11
N MET A 83 0.72 14.00 9.08
CA MET A 83 -0.18 13.22 9.92
C MET A 83 -1.41 12.69 9.14
N LEU A 84 -1.96 13.49 8.21
CA LEU A 84 -3.02 13.05 7.31
C LEU A 84 -2.54 11.93 6.37
N PHE A 85 -1.31 12.02 5.88
CA PHE A 85 -0.65 10.94 5.13
C PHE A 85 -0.57 9.63 5.94
N ILE A 86 -0.29 9.71 7.25
CA ILE A 86 -0.37 8.54 8.15
C ILE A 86 -1.81 8.01 8.25
N GLY A 87 -2.81 8.90 8.39
CA GLY A 87 -4.22 8.53 8.41
C GLY A 87 -4.67 7.80 7.15
N GLU A 88 -4.30 8.32 5.98
CA GLU A 88 -4.53 7.70 4.67
C GLU A 88 -3.85 6.33 4.56
N LYS A 89 -2.64 6.17 5.09
CA LYS A 89 -1.96 4.88 5.12
C LYS A 89 -2.72 3.83 5.94
N TYR A 90 -3.29 4.21 7.09
CA TYR A 90 -4.17 3.32 7.87
C TYR A 90 -5.45 2.99 7.11
N LEU A 91 -6.10 4.00 6.53
CA LEU A 91 -7.30 3.84 5.71
C LEU A 91 -7.07 2.86 4.57
N SER A 92 -5.98 3.04 3.82
CA SER A 92 -5.65 2.20 2.69
C SER A 92 -5.20 0.80 3.12
N SER A 93 -4.47 0.65 4.22
CA SER A 93 -4.13 -0.68 4.77
C SER A 93 -5.39 -1.44 5.21
N GLY A 94 -6.33 -0.75 5.86
CA GLY A 94 -7.65 -1.28 6.19
C GLY A 94 -8.45 -1.64 4.94
N SER A 95 -8.40 -0.81 3.89
CA SER A 95 -9.07 -1.07 2.61
C SER A 95 -8.53 -2.31 1.89
N LYS A 96 -7.20 -2.52 1.91
CA LYS A 96 -6.55 -3.71 1.33
C LYS A 96 -6.99 -4.98 2.06
N LEU A 97 -6.94 -4.98 3.39
CA LEU A 97 -7.39 -6.10 4.21
C LEU A 97 -8.87 -6.39 4.01
N LEU A 98 -9.70 -5.35 3.93
CA LEU A 98 -11.12 -5.52 3.68
C LEU A 98 -11.37 -6.10 2.29
N PHE A 99 -10.62 -5.66 1.28
CA PHE A 99 -10.69 -6.18 -0.08
C PHE A 99 -10.26 -7.65 -0.16
N GLU A 100 -9.21 -8.07 0.55
CA GLU A 100 -8.82 -9.48 0.69
C GLU A 100 -9.93 -10.36 1.30
N ILE A 101 -10.72 -9.79 2.22
CA ILE A 101 -11.84 -10.49 2.87
C ILE A 101 -13.06 -10.58 1.94
N LEU A 102 -13.43 -9.47 1.28
CA LEU A 102 -14.58 -9.40 0.36
C LEU A 102 -14.34 -10.15 -0.96
N GLY A 103 -13.07 -10.39 -1.33
CA GLY A 103 -12.67 -11.12 -2.54
C GLY A 103 -12.99 -10.36 -3.82
N GLU A 104 -12.80 -11.02 -4.98
CA GLU A 104 -13.11 -10.52 -6.34
C GLU A 104 -14.63 -10.27 -6.58
N GLY A 105 -15.44 -10.29 -5.52
CA GLY A 105 -16.89 -10.09 -5.59
C GLY A 105 -17.29 -8.70 -6.08
N VAL A 106 -18.51 -8.64 -6.61
CA VAL A 106 -19.23 -7.48 -7.16
C VAL A 106 -19.05 -6.18 -6.36
N TYR A 107 -18.90 -6.25 -5.02
CA TYR A 107 -18.81 -5.08 -4.14
C TYR A 107 -17.40 -4.60 -3.80
N GLY A 108 -16.36 -5.45 -3.94
CA GLY A 108 -15.02 -5.15 -3.44
C GLY A 108 -14.35 -3.98 -4.17
N ALA A 109 -14.42 -3.98 -5.50
CA ALA A 109 -13.67 -3.01 -6.32
C ALA A 109 -14.26 -1.60 -6.24
N SER A 110 -15.59 -1.47 -6.36
CA SER A 110 -16.28 -0.18 -6.23
C SER A 110 -16.03 0.42 -4.84
N PHE A 111 -16.06 -0.41 -3.80
CA PHE A 111 -15.78 0.03 -2.43
C PHE A 111 -14.32 0.48 -2.24
N PHE A 112 -13.35 -0.22 -2.85
CA PHE A 112 -11.94 0.16 -2.81
C PHE A 112 -11.67 1.53 -3.46
N HIS A 113 -12.31 1.82 -4.60
CA HIS A 113 -12.17 3.13 -5.25
C HIS A 113 -12.81 4.27 -4.46
N ILE A 114 -13.98 4.04 -3.85
CA ILE A 114 -14.60 5.03 -2.95
C ILE A 114 -13.68 5.33 -1.77
N LEU A 115 -13.12 4.27 -1.15
CA LEU A 115 -12.19 4.40 -0.03
C LEU A 115 -10.89 5.13 -0.42
N GLY A 116 -10.39 4.97 -1.64
CA GLY A 116 -9.22 5.71 -2.14
C GLY A 116 -9.47 7.21 -2.22
N THR A 117 -10.66 7.62 -2.70
CA THR A 117 -11.07 9.04 -2.80
C THR A 117 -11.68 9.63 -1.51
N LEU A 118 -11.78 8.82 -0.45
CA LEU A 118 -12.41 9.21 0.81
C LEU A 118 -11.67 10.36 1.53
N PRO A 119 -10.33 10.41 1.63
CA PRO A 119 -9.63 11.47 2.35
C PRO A 119 -9.98 12.86 1.85
N GLU A 120 -10.01 13.05 0.53
CA GLU A 120 -10.31 14.33 -0.10
C GLU A 120 -11.75 14.76 0.18
N SER A 121 -12.68 13.81 0.06
CA SER A 121 -14.10 14.03 0.35
C SER A 121 -14.36 14.28 1.83
N MET A 122 -13.60 13.67 2.74
CA MET A 122 -13.71 13.91 4.19
C MET A 122 -13.16 15.29 4.56
N ILE A 123 -12.01 15.70 4.03
CA ILE A 123 -11.46 17.04 4.25
C ILE A 123 -12.46 18.10 3.75
N LEU A 124 -13.02 17.89 2.56
CA LEU A 124 -14.06 18.76 2.02
C LEU A 124 -15.32 18.77 2.89
N LEU A 125 -15.79 17.61 3.36
CA LEU A 125 -16.96 17.50 4.24
C LEU A 125 -16.75 18.27 5.55
N VAL A 126 -15.63 18.03 6.23
CA VAL A 126 -15.28 18.69 7.50
C VAL A 126 -15.15 20.21 7.32
N SER A 127 -14.61 20.65 6.18
CA SER A 127 -14.50 22.09 5.87
C SER A 127 -15.84 22.83 5.88
N GLY A 128 -16.93 22.17 5.49
CA GLY A 128 -18.27 22.77 5.44
C GLY A 128 -19.10 22.61 6.72
N LEU A 129 -18.62 21.84 7.71
CA LEU A 129 -19.37 21.53 8.93
C LEU A 129 -19.18 22.55 10.05
N SER A 130 -18.27 23.52 9.90
CA SER A 130 -17.99 24.57 10.88
C SER A 130 -19.24 25.35 11.34
N ASN A 131 -19.21 25.87 12.58
CA ASN A 131 -20.39 26.46 13.25
C ASN A 131 -20.93 27.75 12.62
N SER A 132 -20.07 28.57 12.01
CA SER A 132 -20.49 29.82 11.35
C SER A 132 -20.53 29.66 9.84
N LYS A 133 -21.55 30.26 9.19
CA LYS A 133 -21.69 30.24 7.72
C LYS A 133 -20.52 30.94 7.02
N GLU A 134 -20.00 32.03 7.58
CA GLU A 134 -18.88 32.78 6.99
C GLU A 134 -17.56 32.01 7.06
N ILE A 135 -17.32 31.37 8.21
CA ILE A 135 -16.14 30.51 8.42
C ILE A 135 -16.25 29.28 7.52
N ALA A 136 -17.43 28.67 7.43
CA ALA A 136 -17.69 27.55 6.53
C ALA A 136 -17.44 27.93 5.06
N GLN A 137 -17.85 29.12 4.58
CA GLN A 137 -17.58 29.55 3.20
C GLN A 137 -16.07 29.65 2.91
N LYS A 138 -15.30 30.23 3.84
CA LYS A 138 -13.83 30.32 3.72
C LYS A 138 -13.14 28.96 3.80
N ASN A 139 -13.64 28.06 4.65
CA ASN A 139 -13.11 26.71 4.81
C ASN A 139 -13.40 25.85 3.58
N VAL A 140 -14.62 25.93 3.05
CA VAL A 140 -15.03 25.24 1.83
C VAL A 140 -14.21 25.71 0.63
N LEU A 141 -13.84 26.99 0.53
CA LEU A 141 -12.93 27.47 -0.51
C LEU A 141 -11.56 26.75 -0.46
N THR A 142 -11.02 26.53 0.74
CA THR A 142 -9.80 25.72 0.93
C THR A 142 -10.04 24.26 0.49
N GLY A 143 -11.19 23.66 0.84
CA GLY A 143 -11.56 22.32 0.40
C GLY A 143 -11.76 22.18 -1.12
N VAL A 144 -12.33 23.18 -1.78
CA VAL A 144 -12.46 23.25 -3.23
C VAL A 144 -11.08 23.35 -3.89
N GLY A 145 -10.15 24.10 -3.28
CA GLY A 145 -8.75 24.14 -3.68
C GLY A 145 -8.11 22.74 -3.75
N LEU A 146 -8.33 21.92 -2.73
CA LEU A 146 -7.89 20.51 -2.71
C LEU A 146 -8.54 19.72 -3.85
N LEU A 147 -9.87 19.78 -4.00
CA LEU A 147 -10.61 19.04 -5.04
C LEU A 147 -10.09 19.34 -6.45
N VAL A 148 -9.98 20.63 -6.80
CA VAL A 148 -9.49 21.08 -8.11
C VAL A 148 -8.01 20.73 -8.27
N GLY A 149 -7.20 21.02 -7.24
CA GLY A 149 -5.76 20.79 -7.23
C GLY A 149 -5.42 19.32 -7.45
N SER A 150 -6.15 18.39 -6.82
CA SER A 150 -6.01 16.96 -7.04
C SER A 150 -6.26 16.57 -8.49
N THR A 151 -7.37 17.01 -9.09
CA THR A 151 -7.66 16.68 -10.49
C THR A 151 -6.60 17.23 -11.45
N VAL A 152 -6.16 18.47 -11.24
CA VAL A 152 -5.10 19.06 -12.06
C VAL A 152 -3.78 18.30 -11.85
N LEU A 153 -3.38 18.02 -10.61
CA LEU A 153 -2.16 17.26 -10.28
C LEU A 153 -2.10 15.92 -11.01
N HIS A 154 -3.21 15.18 -10.99
CA HIS A 154 -3.34 13.88 -11.66
C HIS A 154 -3.18 13.98 -13.17
N LEU A 155 -3.89 14.91 -13.81
CA LEU A 155 -3.90 15.06 -15.27
C LEU A 155 -2.66 15.75 -15.84
N THR A 156 -1.83 16.37 -15.00
CA THR A 156 -0.66 17.14 -15.46
C THR A 156 0.64 16.53 -14.98
N ILE A 157 0.94 16.62 -13.68
CA ILE A 157 2.21 16.20 -13.10
C ILE A 157 2.31 14.68 -13.09
N VAL A 158 1.30 13.98 -12.57
CA VAL A 158 1.32 12.51 -12.51
C VAL A 158 1.28 11.92 -13.92
N TRP A 159 0.33 12.38 -14.76
CA TRP A 159 0.22 11.96 -16.16
C TRP A 159 1.51 12.20 -16.94
N GLY A 160 2.10 13.40 -16.87
CA GLY A 160 3.33 13.76 -17.58
C GLY A 160 4.53 12.94 -17.11
N THR A 161 4.62 12.66 -15.81
CA THR A 161 5.70 11.84 -15.25
C THR A 161 5.57 10.38 -15.69
N CYS A 162 4.35 9.83 -15.73
CA CYS A 162 4.08 8.50 -16.27
C CYS A 162 4.50 8.39 -17.75
N VAL A 163 4.30 9.43 -18.56
CA VAL A 163 4.78 9.46 -19.96
C VAL A 163 6.30 9.37 -20.06
N ILE A 164 7.03 10.11 -19.21
CA ILE A 164 8.50 10.12 -19.22
C ILE A 164 9.05 8.78 -18.77
N VAL A 165 8.49 8.24 -17.70
CA VAL A 165 9.00 7.04 -17.02
C VAL A 165 8.65 5.76 -17.77
N GLY A 166 7.45 5.70 -18.37
CA GLY A 166 7.00 4.55 -19.17
C GLY A 166 7.44 4.54 -20.64
N LYS A 167 8.28 5.50 -21.07
CA LYS A 167 8.70 5.62 -22.47
C LYS A 167 9.39 4.36 -22.98
N HIS A 168 9.02 3.93 -24.18
CA HIS A 168 9.74 2.94 -24.99
C HIS A 168 9.98 3.50 -26.41
N LYS A 169 10.90 2.90 -27.17
CA LYS A 169 11.10 3.26 -28.58
C LYS A 169 9.87 2.83 -29.37
N LEU A 170 9.21 3.74 -30.09
CA LEU A 170 8.18 3.34 -31.05
C LEU A 170 8.90 2.80 -32.29
N SER A 171 8.51 1.61 -32.76
CA SER A 171 9.10 0.96 -33.93
C SER A 171 9.26 1.92 -35.10
N GLU A 172 10.45 1.93 -35.69
CA GLU A 172 10.77 2.76 -36.86
C GLU A 172 9.83 2.43 -38.03
N PRO A 173 9.39 3.41 -38.85
CA PRO A 173 9.21 3.13 -40.26
C PRO A 173 10.61 2.84 -40.84
N GLU A 174 10.77 1.68 -41.50
CA GLU A 174 11.97 1.32 -42.26
C GLU A 174 12.47 2.53 -43.06
N CYS A 175 13.57 3.14 -42.61
CA CYS A 175 14.38 4.01 -43.45
C CYS A 175 15.65 3.24 -43.73
N SER A 176 15.62 2.51 -44.84
CA SER A 176 16.81 2.03 -45.51
C SER A 176 17.86 3.14 -45.55
N ALA A 177 18.97 2.90 -44.85
CA ALA A 177 20.15 3.74 -44.95
C ALA A 177 20.65 3.64 -46.39
N THR A 178 20.45 4.69 -47.16
CA THR A 178 21.37 5.02 -48.25
C THR A 178 22.23 6.16 -47.74
N GLU A 179 23.52 5.87 -47.66
CA GLU A 179 24.58 6.82 -47.42
C GLU A 179 24.45 8.00 -48.38
N ASP A 180 24.67 9.22 -47.89
CA ASP A 180 25.66 10.07 -48.55
C ASP A 180 26.20 11.14 -47.61
N LEU A 181 27.50 11.35 -47.80
CA LEU A 181 28.44 12.12 -47.01
C LEU A 181 28.24 13.66 -47.12
N GLN A 182 28.93 14.33 -46.19
CA GLN A 182 29.45 15.71 -46.23
C GLN A 182 28.62 16.88 -45.64
N SER A 183 29.06 17.22 -44.42
CA SER A 183 29.57 18.54 -44.01
C SER A 183 28.59 19.66 -43.66
N SER A 184 28.89 20.30 -42.52
CA SER A 184 28.33 21.57 -42.00
C SER A 184 26.97 21.47 -41.29
N ALA A 185 26.93 20.75 -40.16
CA ALA A 185 25.75 20.70 -39.30
C ALA A 185 25.53 22.05 -38.56
N SER A 186 24.61 22.85 -39.09
CA SER A 186 24.01 24.01 -38.44
C SER A 186 23.34 23.64 -37.11
N LYS A 187 23.25 24.59 -36.16
CA LYS A 187 22.47 24.46 -34.90
C LYS A 187 21.03 23.94 -35.14
N ASP A 188 20.50 24.18 -36.34
CA ASP A 188 19.18 23.72 -36.79
C ASP A 188 19.08 22.19 -36.92
N LEU A 189 20.17 21.50 -37.29
CA LEU A 189 20.22 20.03 -37.38
C LEU A 189 20.24 19.37 -36.00
N GLN A 190 20.86 20.02 -35.01
CA GLN A 190 20.92 19.53 -33.62
C GLN A 190 19.56 19.67 -32.92
N CYS A 191 18.85 20.77 -33.18
CA CYS A 191 17.47 20.99 -32.72
C CYS A 191 16.50 19.98 -33.39
N LYS A 192 16.62 19.76 -34.70
CA LYS A 192 15.84 18.73 -35.43
C LYS A 192 16.13 17.32 -34.92
N ARG A 193 17.37 17.00 -34.55
CA ARG A 193 17.75 15.69 -33.99
C ARG A 193 17.20 15.48 -32.57
N GLN A 194 17.19 16.52 -31.73
CA GLN A 194 16.53 16.49 -30.42
C GLN A 194 15.01 16.38 -30.52
N LEU A 195 14.36 17.13 -31.43
CA LEU A 195 12.92 16.99 -31.70
C LEU A 195 12.56 15.59 -32.23
N ARG A 196 13.42 15.00 -33.08
CA ARG A 196 13.22 13.65 -33.61
C ARG A 196 13.36 12.57 -32.54
N CYS A 197 14.21 12.78 -31.53
CA CYS A 197 14.31 11.91 -30.35
C CYS A 197 13.07 12.01 -29.44
N LEU A 198 12.47 13.21 -29.33
CA LEU A 198 11.22 13.45 -28.61
C LEU A 198 9.98 12.88 -29.31
N THR A 199 10.06 12.60 -30.62
CA THR A 199 8.97 11.96 -31.39
C THR A 199 9.20 10.46 -31.63
N GLY A 200 10.45 9.99 -31.61
CA GLY A 200 10.79 8.56 -31.77
C GLY A 200 10.63 7.71 -30.50
N SER A 201 10.31 8.32 -29.36
CA SER A 201 10.04 7.62 -28.10
C SER A 201 8.74 8.12 -27.47
N GLY A 202 8.03 7.22 -26.81
CA GLY A 202 6.71 7.50 -26.27
C GLY A 202 6.05 6.27 -25.70
N ILE A 203 4.74 6.36 -25.52
CA ILE A 203 3.92 5.32 -24.92
C ILE A 203 2.78 4.97 -25.87
N THR A 204 2.43 3.69 -25.89
CA THR A 204 1.27 3.16 -26.58
C THR A 204 0.28 2.65 -25.52
N THR A 205 -0.99 3.00 -25.68
CA THR A 205 -2.09 2.61 -24.79
C THR A 205 -3.15 1.88 -25.59
N ASP A 206 -3.90 1.01 -24.92
CA ASP A 206 -4.99 0.25 -25.54
C ASP A 206 -6.24 1.11 -25.81
N LEU A 207 -7.09 0.64 -26.72
CA LEU A 207 -8.38 1.27 -27.04
C LEU A 207 -9.28 1.40 -25.81
N LYS A 208 -9.18 0.47 -24.86
CA LYS A 208 -9.96 0.48 -23.63
C LYS A 208 -9.59 1.68 -22.74
N THR A 209 -8.31 2.05 -22.67
CA THR A 209 -7.87 3.26 -21.96
C THR A 209 -8.47 4.52 -22.54
N SER A 210 -8.60 4.61 -23.87
CA SER A 210 -9.29 5.71 -24.54
C SER A 210 -10.78 5.77 -24.19
N TYR A 211 -11.47 4.63 -24.05
CA TYR A 211 -12.84 4.62 -23.52
C TYR A 211 -12.91 5.13 -22.07
N THR A 212 -11.96 4.79 -21.20
CA THR A 212 -11.91 5.36 -19.84
C THR A 212 -11.71 6.87 -19.85
N ALA A 213 -10.87 7.40 -20.76
CA ALA A 213 -10.70 8.84 -20.93
C ALA A 213 -12.02 9.52 -21.36
N ARG A 214 -12.82 8.89 -22.21
CA ARG A 214 -14.16 9.40 -22.59
C ARG A 214 -15.10 9.45 -21.39
N ILE A 215 -15.11 8.40 -20.56
CA ILE A 215 -15.91 8.36 -19.32
C ILE A 215 -15.48 9.49 -18.38
N MET A 216 -14.16 9.75 -18.25
CA MET A 216 -13.66 10.87 -17.48
C MET A 216 -14.17 12.22 -18.01
N VAL A 217 -14.21 12.45 -19.32
CA VAL A 217 -14.77 13.69 -19.89
C VAL A 217 -16.26 13.87 -19.54
N LEU A 218 -17.02 12.78 -19.43
CA LEU A 218 -18.42 12.84 -18.98
C LEU A 218 -18.55 13.40 -17.55
N SER A 219 -17.51 13.30 -16.70
CA SER A 219 -17.54 13.93 -15.38
C SER A 219 -17.65 15.44 -15.42
N GLY A 220 -17.38 16.08 -16.56
CA GLY A 220 -17.58 17.52 -16.75
C GLY A 220 -19.04 17.94 -16.87
N ILE A 221 -19.98 17.04 -17.19
CA ILE A 221 -21.39 17.43 -17.42
C ILE A 221 -22.01 18.08 -16.17
N PRO A 222 -21.88 17.50 -14.95
CA PRO A 222 -22.32 18.17 -13.73
C PRO A 222 -21.69 19.55 -13.50
N PHE A 223 -20.40 19.71 -13.74
CA PHE A 223 -19.74 21.02 -13.61
C PHE A 223 -20.28 22.05 -14.60
N ILE A 224 -20.64 21.65 -15.83
CA ILE A 224 -21.30 22.54 -16.80
C ILE A 224 -22.67 22.96 -16.29
N VAL A 225 -23.48 22.00 -15.80
CA VAL A 225 -24.84 22.25 -15.35
C VAL A 225 -24.87 23.23 -14.17
N VAL A 226 -23.98 23.07 -13.19
CA VAL A 226 -23.89 24.00 -12.04
C VAL A 226 -23.51 25.42 -12.46
N GLN A 227 -22.79 25.59 -13.58
CA GLN A 227 -22.39 26.92 -14.07
C GLN A 227 -23.48 27.63 -14.89
N LEU A 228 -24.52 26.92 -15.35
CA LEU A 228 -25.61 27.49 -16.15
C LEU A 228 -26.32 28.72 -15.52
N PRO A 229 -26.64 28.77 -14.22
CA PRO A 229 -27.32 29.92 -13.61
C PRO A 229 -26.54 31.21 -13.84
N ARG A 230 -25.21 31.16 -13.77
CA ARG A 230 -24.33 32.32 -13.96
C ARG A 230 -24.17 32.70 -15.42
N ILE A 231 -24.06 31.70 -16.31
CA ILE A 231 -23.96 31.90 -17.77
C ILE A 231 -25.22 32.60 -18.30
N PHE A 232 -26.40 32.15 -17.87
CA PHE A 232 -27.69 32.69 -18.32
C PHE A 232 -28.23 33.82 -17.42
N ARG A 233 -27.51 34.18 -16.35
CA ARG A 233 -27.90 35.20 -15.35
C ARG A 233 -29.27 34.94 -14.71
N VAL A 234 -29.61 33.67 -14.47
CA VAL A 234 -30.88 33.21 -13.89
C VAL A 234 -30.65 32.80 -12.43
N PHE A 235 -30.54 33.78 -11.54
CA PHE A 235 -30.22 33.55 -10.11
C PHE A 235 -31.36 32.92 -9.31
N SER A 236 -32.62 33.14 -9.71
CA SER A 236 -33.79 32.59 -8.99
C SER A 236 -33.88 31.06 -9.00
N TRP A 237 -33.18 30.39 -9.93
CA TRP A 237 -33.20 28.94 -10.11
C TRP A 237 -31.92 28.26 -9.61
N GLU A 238 -31.00 29.00 -8.99
CA GLU A 238 -29.69 28.50 -8.55
C GLU A 238 -29.82 27.27 -7.64
N ARG A 239 -30.66 27.35 -6.59
CA ARG A 239 -30.88 26.24 -5.66
C ARG A 239 -31.50 25.00 -6.33
N VAL A 240 -32.37 25.20 -7.32
CA VAL A 240 -33.00 24.10 -8.09
C VAL A 240 -31.97 23.44 -9.00
N ILE A 241 -31.10 24.24 -9.63
CA ILE A 241 -30.02 23.75 -10.50
C ILE A 241 -28.95 23.01 -9.70
N ILE A 242 -28.60 23.48 -8.49
CA ILE A 242 -27.71 22.78 -7.56
C ILE A 242 -28.29 21.40 -7.19
N LEU A 243 -29.58 21.35 -6.83
CA LEU A 243 -30.25 20.07 -6.51
C LEU A 243 -30.29 19.12 -7.71
N PHE A 244 -30.61 19.64 -8.89
CA PHE A 244 -30.61 18.86 -10.13
C PHE A 244 -29.21 18.31 -10.45
N SER A 245 -28.16 19.12 -10.29
CA SER A 245 -26.79 18.66 -10.47
C SER A 245 -26.40 17.62 -9.42
N LEU A 246 -26.84 17.76 -8.17
CA LEU A 246 -26.59 16.77 -7.12
C LEU A 246 -27.20 15.40 -7.49
N ILE A 247 -28.46 15.39 -7.95
CA ILE A 247 -29.13 14.18 -8.43
C ILE A 247 -28.36 13.57 -9.61
N MET A 248 -27.90 14.39 -10.54
CA MET A 248 -27.10 13.94 -11.67
C MET A 248 -25.75 13.33 -11.25
N CYS A 249 -25.05 13.92 -10.28
CA CYS A 249 -23.83 13.34 -9.74
C CYS A 249 -24.07 11.96 -9.12
N PHE A 250 -25.13 11.80 -8.31
CA PHE A 250 -25.50 10.50 -7.75
C PHE A 250 -25.87 9.49 -8.84
N ALA A 251 -26.59 9.91 -9.88
CA ALA A 251 -26.89 9.05 -11.03
C ALA A 251 -25.63 8.61 -11.78
N PHE A 252 -24.65 9.51 -11.94
CA PHE A 252 -23.37 9.19 -12.58
C PHE A 252 -22.51 8.26 -11.73
N LEU A 253 -22.47 8.43 -10.40
CA LEU A 253 -21.82 7.48 -9.48
C LEU A 253 -22.47 6.10 -9.58
N LEU A 254 -23.80 6.04 -9.53
CA LEU A 254 -24.54 4.78 -9.63
C LEU A 254 -24.27 4.10 -10.98
N PHE A 255 -24.34 4.84 -12.08
CA PHE A 255 -24.06 4.30 -13.41
C PHE A 255 -22.60 3.85 -13.55
N TYR A 256 -21.65 4.60 -12.99
CA TYR A 256 -20.24 4.22 -12.99
C TYR A 256 -20.01 2.95 -12.19
N PHE A 257 -20.64 2.80 -11.01
CA PHE A 257 -20.58 1.56 -10.25
C PHE A 257 -21.20 0.41 -11.02
N ILE A 258 -22.38 0.58 -11.62
CA ILE A 258 -23.00 -0.44 -12.48
C ILE A 258 -22.07 -0.81 -13.65
N TYR A 259 -21.47 0.17 -14.32
CA TYR A 259 -20.49 -0.06 -15.38
C TYR A 259 -19.28 -0.87 -14.88
N GLN A 260 -18.81 -0.60 -13.67
CA GLN A 260 -17.74 -1.34 -13.01
C GLN A 260 -18.16 -2.78 -12.67
N LEU A 261 -19.44 -3.02 -12.33
CA LEU A 261 -19.96 -4.37 -12.09
C LEU A 261 -19.94 -5.24 -13.36
N PHE A 262 -20.28 -4.66 -14.51
CA PHE A 262 -20.37 -5.39 -15.78
C PHE A 262 -19.05 -5.50 -16.54
N ARG A 263 -17.99 -4.82 -16.07
CA ARG A 263 -16.66 -4.84 -16.70
C ARG A 263 -15.59 -5.27 -15.67
N PRO A 264 -15.42 -6.59 -15.44
CA PRO A 264 -14.48 -7.13 -14.43
C PRO A 264 -13.01 -6.74 -14.66
N TRP A 265 -12.66 -6.28 -15.86
CA TRP A 265 -11.31 -5.86 -16.21
C TRP A 265 -10.80 -4.61 -15.45
N ILE A 266 -11.69 -3.73 -14.96
CA ILE A 266 -11.28 -2.64 -14.05
C ILE A 266 -10.94 -3.20 -12.65
N GLN A 267 -11.61 -4.28 -12.24
CA GLN A 267 -11.40 -4.98 -10.97
C GLN A 267 -10.12 -5.83 -10.97
N GLU A 268 -9.76 -6.38 -12.13
CA GLU A 268 -8.53 -7.14 -12.37
C GLU A 268 -7.26 -6.27 -12.23
N ARG A 269 -7.37 -4.97 -12.51
CA ARG A 269 -6.22 -4.03 -12.59
C ARG A 269 -5.70 -3.50 -11.25
N SER A 270 -6.55 -3.25 -10.25
CA SER A 270 -6.09 -2.92 -8.88
C SER A 270 -5.63 -4.17 -8.13
N LEU A 271 -6.21 -5.31 -8.50
CA LEU A 271 -5.94 -6.64 -7.97
C LEU A 271 -4.56 -7.16 -8.40
N ASN A 272 -4.07 -6.86 -9.61
CA ASN A 272 -2.75 -7.32 -10.07
C ASN A 272 -1.59 -6.81 -9.20
N TYR A 273 -1.65 -5.58 -8.68
CA TYR A 273 -0.61 -5.08 -7.76
C TYR A 273 -0.54 -5.88 -6.45
N VAL A 274 -1.71 -6.17 -5.85
CA VAL A 274 -1.80 -6.96 -4.62
C VAL A 274 -1.51 -8.43 -4.91
N LYS A 275 -1.94 -8.96 -6.06
CA LYS A 275 -1.59 -10.29 -6.57
C LYS A 275 -0.08 -10.45 -6.67
N HIS A 276 0.63 -9.51 -7.31
CA HIS A 276 2.08 -9.53 -7.45
C HIS A 276 2.78 -9.45 -6.08
N GLU A 277 2.38 -8.52 -5.20
CA GLU A 277 2.94 -8.39 -3.84
C GLU A 277 2.73 -9.68 -3.03
N HIS A 278 1.52 -10.23 -3.06
CA HIS A 278 1.15 -11.47 -2.38
C HIS A 278 1.85 -12.69 -2.97
N MET A 279 1.93 -12.79 -4.30
CA MET A 279 2.59 -13.87 -5.03
C MET A 279 4.08 -13.90 -4.71
N ARG A 280 4.77 -12.76 -4.78
CA ARG A 280 6.19 -12.66 -4.41
C ARG A 280 6.45 -13.11 -2.99
N LEU A 281 5.63 -12.65 -2.02
CA LEU A 281 5.75 -13.05 -0.63
C LEU A 281 5.48 -14.54 -0.42
N GLN A 282 4.51 -15.11 -1.15
CA GLN A 282 4.25 -16.55 -1.11
C GLN A 282 5.36 -17.38 -1.74
N ILE A 283 5.92 -16.95 -2.86
CA ILE A 283 7.08 -17.57 -3.49
C ILE A 283 8.28 -17.48 -2.56
N LEU A 284 8.56 -16.31 -1.96
CA LEU A 284 9.63 -16.14 -0.99
C LEU A 284 9.48 -17.09 0.20
N LYS A 285 8.28 -17.20 0.75
CA LYS A 285 7.98 -18.10 1.87
C LYS A 285 8.17 -19.56 1.48
N HIS A 286 7.78 -19.94 0.28
CA HIS A 286 7.97 -21.30 -0.21
C HIS A 286 9.45 -21.62 -0.42
N VAL A 287 10.17 -20.70 -1.07
CA VAL A 287 11.61 -20.75 -1.32
C VAL A 287 12.40 -20.81 0.00
N GLU A 288 12.01 -20.05 1.01
CA GLU A 288 12.62 -20.10 2.35
C GLU A 288 12.39 -21.45 3.04
N ASN A 289 11.20 -22.04 2.89
CA ASN A 289 10.91 -23.37 3.42
C ASN A 289 11.66 -24.48 2.69
N GLN A 290 11.97 -24.30 1.40
CA GLN A 290 12.74 -25.25 0.59
C GLN A 290 14.26 -25.10 0.77
N ALA A 291 14.73 -23.92 1.16
CA ALA A 291 16.14 -23.65 1.44
C ALA A 291 16.57 -24.36 2.74
N LEU A 292 17.71 -25.07 2.68
CA LEU A 292 18.29 -25.75 3.85
C LEU A 292 18.91 -24.76 4.86
N GLU A 293 19.26 -23.57 4.38
CA GLU A 293 19.88 -22.47 5.10
C GLU A 293 19.00 -21.21 5.00
N LYS A 294 19.14 -20.30 5.96
CA LYS A 294 18.37 -19.05 5.93
C LYS A 294 18.81 -18.18 4.75
N LEU A 295 17.83 -17.74 3.97
CA LEU A 295 18.01 -16.80 2.85
C LEU A 295 18.43 -15.40 3.33
N LEU A 296 18.27 -15.12 4.62
CA LEU A 296 18.77 -13.94 5.31
C LEU A 296 19.85 -14.34 6.33
N ALA A 297 20.97 -13.63 6.31
CA ALA A 297 21.98 -13.72 7.37
C ALA A 297 21.46 -13.06 8.66
N ASP A 298 22.10 -13.37 9.79
CA ASP A 298 21.67 -12.88 11.12
C ASP A 298 21.75 -11.34 11.28
N ASP A 299 22.43 -10.64 10.36
CA ASP A 299 22.49 -9.18 10.25
C ASP A 299 21.35 -8.58 9.38
N GLY A 300 20.46 -9.41 8.84
CA GLY A 300 19.36 -9.01 7.97
C GLY A 300 19.77 -8.65 6.54
N THR A 301 20.95 -9.07 6.09
CA THR A 301 21.38 -9.03 4.68
C THR A 301 21.01 -10.33 3.95
N PRO A 302 20.69 -10.30 2.65
CA PRO A 302 20.43 -11.51 1.88
C PRO A 302 21.68 -12.41 1.84
N ASN A 303 21.51 -13.67 2.25
CA ASN A 303 22.57 -14.67 2.23
C ASN A 303 22.75 -15.21 0.80
N THR A 304 23.62 -14.57 0.05
CA THR A 304 23.93 -14.96 -1.34
C THR A 304 24.39 -16.41 -1.46
N SER A 305 25.06 -16.97 -0.44
CA SER A 305 25.52 -18.37 -0.48
C SER A 305 24.36 -19.36 -0.36
N ALA A 306 23.35 -19.06 0.46
CA ALA A 306 22.14 -19.88 0.57
C ALA A 306 21.28 -19.80 -0.70
N ILE A 307 21.19 -18.60 -1.30
CA ILE A 307 20.45 -18.39 -2.55
C ILE A 307 21.12 -19.14 -3.72
N LYS A 308 22.46 -19.14 -3.78
CA LYS A 308 23.23 -19.90 -4.77
C LYS A 308 23.02 -21.41 -4.65
N ARG A 309 22.99 -21.95 -3.43
CA ARG A 309 22.67 -23.37 -3.21
C ARG A 309 21.22 -23.74 -3.51
N LEU A 310 20.31 -22.77 -3.36
CA LEU A 310 18.92 -22.96 -3.77
C LEU A 310 18.82 -23.06 -5.29
N PHE A 311 19.55 -22.22 -6.03
CA PHE A 311 19.64 -22.30 -7.49
C PHE A 311 20.08 -23.70 -7.94
N GLU A 312 21.18 -24.22 -7.39
CA GLU A 312 21.69 -25.58 -7.67
C GLU A 312 20.71 -26.72 -7.34
N LYS A 313 19.69 -26.45 -6.49
CA LYS A 313 18.66 -27.43 -6.12
C LYS A 313 17.45 -27.37 -7.05
N ILE A 314 17.19 -26.20 -7.65
CA ILE A 314 16.08 -25.97 -8.58
C ILE A 314 16.48 -26.39 -10.00
N ASP A 315 17.73 -26.16 -10.36
CA ASP A 315 18.37 -26.64 -11.59
C ASP A 315 18.45 -28.19 -11.54
N LEU A 316 17.48 -28.85 -12.18
CA LEU A 316 17.29 -30.30 -12.12
C LEU A 316 18.13 -31.02 -13.17
N ASP A 317 18.36 -30.37 -14.31
CA ASP A 317 19.16 -30.91 -15.41
C ASP A 317 20.63 -30.46 -15.38
N ALA A 318 20.99 -29.61 -14.41
CA ALA A 318 22.33 -29.08 -14.17
C ALA A 318 22.88 -28.27 -15.36
N ASP A 319 21.99 -27.66 -16.14
CA ASP A 319 22.37 -26.86 -17.31
C ASP A 319 22.86 -25.44 -16.95
N SER A 320 22.86 -25.09 -15.65
CA SER A 320 23.21 -23.78 -15.10
C SER A 320 22.23 -22.66 -15.44
N TYR A 321 21.04 -23.01 -15.91
CA TYR A 321 19.91 -22.12 -16.14
C TYR A 321 18.69 -22.62 -15.36
N ILE A 322 17.73 -21.73 -15.09
CA ILE A 322 16.40 -22.15 -14.65
C ILE A 322 15.44 -21.96 -15.82
N SER A 323 14.92 -23.08 -16.30
CA SER A 323 13.96 -23.13 -17.40
C SER A 323 12.51 -23.03 -16.91
N TYR A 324 11.58 -22.69 -17.81
CA TYR A 324 10.14 -22.64 -17.50
C TYR A 324 9.62 -23.92 -16.81
N PRO A 325 9.97 -25.15 -17.25
CA PRO A 325 9.54 -26.38 -16.58
C PRO A 325 10.07 -26.55 -15.15
N GLU A 326 11.31 -26.16 -14.87
CA GLU A 326 11.92 -26.28 -13.54
C GLU A 326 11.31 -25.27 -12.57
N LEU A 327 11.13 -24.04 -13.06
CA LEU A 327 10.41 -23.01 -12.32
C LEU A 327 8.95 -23.41 -12.08
N ARG A 328 8.33 -24.08 -13.06
CA ARG A 328 6.98 -24.64 -12.91
C ARG A 328 6.94 -25.69 -11.82
N GLU A 329 7.90 -26.62 -11.73
CA GLU A 329 7.95 -27.61 -10.66
C GLU A 329 8.17 -26.96 -9.29
N MET A 330 8.99 -25.90 -9.19
CA MET A 330 9.15 -25.12 -7.95
C MET A 330 7.82 -24.46 -7.52
N ILE A 331 7.06 -23.89 -8.47
CA ILE A 331 5.83 -23.14 -8.18
C ILE A 331 4.60 -24.06 -8.10
N LYS A 332 4.70 -25.31 -8.57
CA LYS A 332 3.60 -26.27 -8.64
C LYS A 332 2.99 -26.56 -7.28
N GLU A 333 3.81 -26.63 -6.23
CA GLU A 333 3.40 -26.90 -4.85
C GLU A 333 2.86 -25.66 -4.11
N ILE A 334 3.01 -24.46 -4.70
CA ILE A 334 2.53 -23.21 -4.11
C ILE A 334 1.01 -23.10 -4.29
N LYS A 335 0.28 -22.85 -3.19
CA LYS A 335 -1.16 -22.55 -3.20
C LYS A 335 -1.36 -21.05 -2.90
N PHE A 336 -1.67 -20.26 -3.93
CA PHE A 336 -1.86 -18.79 -3.86
C PHE A 336 -3.10 -18.27 -3.07
N GLY A 337 -3.66 -19.05 -2.15
CA GLY A 337 -4.79 -18.63 -1.31
C GLY A 337 -6.11 -18.47 -2.09
N ARG A 338 -6.98 -17.51 -1.66
CA ARG A 338 -8.29 -17.20 -2.29
C ARG A 338 -8.18 -16.48 -3.64
N ILE A 339 -7.00 -16.00 -3.96
CA ILE A 339 -6.72 -15.28 -5.18
C ILE A 339 -6.41 -16.33 -6.25
N ASN A 340 -7.26 -16.42 -7.28
CA ASN A 340 -7.00 -17.31 -8.40
C ASN A 340 -5.88 -16.70 -9.25
N VAL A 341 -4.64 -16.99 -8.88
CA VAL A 341 -3.46 -16.68 -9.69
C VAL A 341 -3.22 -17.89 -10.58
N ASP A 342 -3.28 -17.68 -11.90
CA ASP A 342 -2.87 -18.72 -12.84
C ASP A 342 -1.38 -19.02 -12.59
N LYS A 343 -1.06 -20.31 -12.49
CA LYS A 343 0.33 -20.73 -12.25
C LYS A 343 1.22 -20.34 -13.42
N ASP A 344 0.69 -20.37 -14.64
CA ASP A 344 1.42 -19.98 -15.83
C ASP A 344 1.64 -18.45 -15.85
N ASP A 345 0.70 -17.64 -15.33
CA ASP A 345 0.89 -16.20 -15.14
C ASP A 345 1.98 -15.89 -14.08
N ALA A 346 2.01 -16.66 -12.98
CA ALA A 346 3.02 -16.50 -11.93
C ALA A 346 4.44 -16.80 -12.44
N ILE A 347 4.57 -17.85 -13.25
CA ILE A 347 5.85 -18.22 -13.87
C ILE A 347 6.29 -17.17 -14.88
N ALA A 348 5.37 -16.69 -15.73
CA ALA A 348 5.64 -15.64 -16.70
C ALA A 348 6.10 -14.33 -16.03
N GLU A 349 5.55 -14.00 -14.87
CA GLU A 349 5.99 -12.84 -14.10
C GLU A 349 7.39 -13.02 -13.50
N VAL A 350 7.68 -14.17 -12.90
CA VAL A 350 9.02 -14.45 -12.35
C VAL A 350 10.08 -14.35 -13.44
N ILE A 351 9.81 -14.95 -14.61
CA ILE A 351 10.71 -14.84 -15.78
C ILE A 351 10.88 -13.38 -16.15
N ASN A 352 9.80 -12.64 -16.39
CA ASN A 352 9.84 -11.22 -16.75
C ASN A 352 10.53 -10.31 -15.71
N GLU A 353 10.69 -10.73 -14.46
CA GLU A 353 11.37 -9.94 -13.43
C GLU A 353 12.81 -10.34 -13.15
N PHE A 354 13.17 -11.60 -13.40
CA PHE A 354 14.49 -12.14 -13.11
C PHE A 354 15.37 -12.11 -14.36
N ASP A 355 14.79 -12.46 -15.51
CA ASP A 355 15.41 -12.37 -16.84
C ASP A 355 15.63 -10.90 -17.20
N THR A 356 16.88 -10.46 -17.15
CA THR A 356 17.26 -9.05 -17.35
C THR A 356 17.71 -8.79 -18.78
N ASP A 357 18.12 -9.83 -19.51
CA ASP A 357 18.56 -9.75 -20.90
C ASP A 357 17.52 -10.24 -21.93
N ASP A 358 16.32 -10.63 -21.48
CA ASP A 358 15.17 -11.08 -22.27
C ASP A 358 15.47 -12.36 -23.08
N ASP A 359 16.36 -13.23 -22.60
CA ASP A 359 16.75 -14.47 -23.28
C ASP A 359 15.82 -15.68 -22.95
N HIS A 360 14.82 -15.46 -22.10
CA HIS A 360 13.85 -16.42 -21.58
C HIS A 360 14.45 -17.57 -20.75
N LYS A 361 15.66 -17.37 -20.25
CA LYS A 361 16.35 -18.25 -19.30
C LYS A 361 16.77 -17.42 -18.10
N ILE A 362 16.76 -18.01 -16.92
CA ILE A 362 17.22 -17.30 -15.72
C ILE A 362 18.60 -17.84 -15.37
N THR A 363 19.62 -17.01 -15.52
CA THR A 363 20.98 -17.34 -15.08
C THR A 363 21.11 -17.28 -13.56
N MET A 364 22.17 -17.90 -13.02
CA MET A 364 22.46 -17.88 -11.58
C MET A 364 22.57 -16.47 -11.00
N ASP A 365 23.20 -15.54 -11.72
CA ASP A 365 23.36 -14.16 -11.27
C ASP A 365 22.03 -13.39 -11.32
N GLU A 366 21.20 -13.62 -12.34
CA GLU A 366 19.85 -13.08 -12.45
C GLU A 366 18.92 -13.58 -11.36
N PHE A 367 18.97 -14.89 -11.06
CA PHE A 367 18.21 -15.48 -9.98
C PHE A 367 18.60 -14.90 -8.61
N VAL A 368 19.91 -14.76 -8.35
CA VAL A 368 20.42 -14.16 -7.12
C VAL A 368 20.00 -12.69 -7.02
N ASN A 369 20.20 -11.91 -8.08
CA ASN A 369 19.83 -10.49 -8.10
C ASN A 369 18.31 -10.30 -7.94
N GLY A 370 17.50 -11.14 -8.60
CA GLY A 370 16.04 -11.15 -8.51
C GLY A 370 15.55 -11.43 -7.09
N LEU A 371 16.06 -12.49 -6.45
CA LEU A 371 15.69 -12.82 -5.06
C LEU A 371 16.21 -11.80 -4.05
N VAL A 372 17.43 -11.27 -4.22
CA VAL A 372 17.97 -10.19 -3.39
C VAL A 372 17.08 -8.94 -3.47
N LYS A 373 16.66 -8.57 -4.68
CA LYS A 373 15.73 -7.48 -4.92
C LYS A 373 14.39 -7.72 -4.21
N TRP A 374 13.77 -8.88 -4.41
CA TRP A 374 12.51 -9.22 -3.74
C TRP A 374 12.61 -9.24 -2.21
N LEU A 375 13.70 -9.77 -1.64
CA LEU A 375 13.97 -9.74 -0.20
C LEU A 375 14.12 -8.30 0.32
N SER A 376 14.79 -7.42 -0.42
CA SER A 376 14.94 -6.01 -0.06
C SER A 376 13.63 -5.22 -0.15
N GLU A 377 12.82 -5.47 -1.18
CA GLU A 377 11.51 -4.84 -1.35
C GLU A 377 10.52 -5.32 -0.27
N ALA A 378 10.52 -6.61 0.08
CA ALA A 378 9.74 -7.15 1.18
C ALA A 378 10.11 -6.51 2.53
N LYS A 379 11.40 -6.25 2.75
CA LYS A 379 11.91 -5.54 3.94
C LYS A 379 11.41 -4.09 4.01
N ASP A 380 11.41 -3.38 2.88
CA ASP A 380 10.91 -2.00 2.80
C ASP A 380 9.38 -1.90 3.00
N ILE A 381 8.61 -2.89 2.52
CA ILE A 381 7.16 -2.97 2.73
C ILE A 381 6.83 -3.11 4.23
N ILE A 382 7.57 -3.98 4.93
CA ILE A 382 7.40 -4.21 6.37
C ILE A 382 7.90 -3.02 7.19
N GLY A 383 9.04 -2.43 6.82
CA GLY A 383 9.61 -1.25 7.49
C GLY A 383 8.75 0.00 7.36
N ASN A 384 8.06 0.18 6.22
CA ASN A 384 7.16 1.31 6.02
C ASN A 384 5.82 1.17 6.75
N GLN A 385 5.47 0.03 7.39
CA GLN A 385 4.17 -0.15 8.05
C GLN A 385 4.05 0.50 9.45
N ALA A 386 5.13 0.83 10.17
CA ALA A 386 5.05 1.66 11.40
C ALA A 386 6.43 2.22 11.82
N PRO A 387 6.62 3.55 12.01
CA PRO A 387 7.89 4.11 12.49
C PRO A 387 8.09 4.02 14.02
N HIS A 388 7.09 3.59 14.80
CA HIS A 388 7.22 3.43 16.24
C HIS A 388 6.71 2.07 16.67
N GLN A 389 7.60 1.30 17.30
CA GLN A 389 7.49 -0.10 17.75
C GLN A 389 7.98 -1.21 16.81
N LEU A 390 8.89 -0.94 15.88
CA LEU A 390 9.72 -2.00 15.30
C LEU A 390 11.21 -1.76 15.61
N LYS A 391 11.62 -2.12 16.82
CA LYS A 391 13.02 -2.50 17.05
C LYS A 391 13.15 -3.97 16.72
N SER A 392 13.84 -4.20 15.61
CA SER A 392 14.49 -5.46 15.26
C SER A 392 13.64 -6.54 14.60
N SER A 393 14.16 -6.98 13.45
CA SER A 393 13.97 -8.27 12.79
C SER A 393 14.08 -9.49 13.73
N GLU A 394 14.44 -9.30 14.99
CA GLU A 394 14.48 -10.32 16.03
C GLU A 394 13.11 -10.79 16.49
N ASP A 395 12.03 -10.01 16.42
CA ASP A 395 10.73 -10.45 16.98
C ASP A 395 9.98 -11.43 16.07
N LEU A 396 10.03 -11.25 14.75
CA LEU A 396 9.53 -12.27 13.80
C LEU A 396 10.38 -13.55 13.86
N TYR A 397 11.70 -13.40 13.99
CA TYR A 397 12.63 -14.53 14.14
C TYR A 397 12.43 -15.26 15.48
N LYS A 398 12.16 -14.57 16.58
CA LYS A 398 11.86 -15.15 17.90
C LYS A 398 10.51 -15.89 17.92
N VAL A 399 9.52 -15.41 17.18
CA VAL A 399 8.19 -16.04 17.09
C VAL A 399 8.23 -17.35 16.31
N PHE A 400 9.03 -17.45 15.24
CA PHE A 400 9.09 -18.65 14.39
C PHE A 400 10.22 -19.64 14.74
N LYS A 401 11.26 -19.21 15.48
CA LYS A 401 12.37 -20.06 15.94
C LYS A 401 11.92 -21.33 16.69
N PRO A 402 10.96 -21.31 17.64
CA PRO A 402 10.59 -22.52 18.36
C PRO A 402 9.86 -23.53 17.46
N LEU A 403 8.95 -23.08 16.58
CA LEU A 403 8.18 -23.97 15.70
C LEU A 403 9.03 -24.69 14.64
N ILE A 404 10.01 -23.98 14.04
CA ILE A 404 10.89 -24.55 13.02
C ILE A 404 11.94 -25.47 13.64
N ARG A 405 12.46 -25.09 14.82
CA ARG A 405 13.39 -25.92 15.60
C ARG A 405 12.73 -27.21 16.05
N LYS A 406 11.50 -27.13 16.59
CA LYS A 406 10.72 -28.26 17.09
C LYS A 406 10.46 -29.32 16.02
N ARG A 407 10.01 -28.92 14.82
CA ARG A 407 9.74 -29.85 13.69
C ARG A 407 10.99 -30.55 13.15
N LYS A 408 12.11 -29.84 13.06
CA LYS A 408 13.37 -30.43 12.57
C LYS A 408 13.96 -31.42 13.58
N LEU A 409 13.71 -31.17 14.87
CA LEU A 409 14.14 -32.01 15.99
C LEU A 409 13.36 -33.33 16.04
N THR A 410 12.02 -33.28 16.00
CA THR A 410 11.16 -34.48 16.02
C THR A 410 11.43 -35.39 14.83
N ALA A 411 11.66 -34.81 13.64
CA ALA A 411 12.04 -35.56 12.43
C ALA A 411 13.38 -36.31 12.58
N MET A 412 14.38 -35.65 13.17
CA MET A 412 15.72 -36.22 13.33
C MET A 412 15.75 -37.31 14.40
N ILE A 413 14.96 -37.15 15.47
CA ILE A 413 14.77 -38.16 16.52
C ILE A 413 14.01 -39.36 15.97
N LEU A 414 12.94 -39.16 15.20
CA LEU A 414 12.22 -40.26 14.53
C LEU A 414 13.12 -41.03 13.54
N ALA A 415 14.01 -40.34 12.83
CA ALA A 415 14.99 -40.99 11.96
C ALA A 415 15.99 -41.83 12.77
N HIS A 416 16.43 -41.33 13.93
CA HIS A 416 17.33 -42.06 14.82
C HIS A 416 16.65 -43.28 15.47
N LEU A 417 15.41 -43.12 15.96
CA LEU A 417 14.61 -44.21 16.52
C LEU A 417 14.36 -45.32 15.49
N ASN A 418 14.07 -44.96 14.23
CA ASN A 418 13.97 -45.93 13.13
C ASN A 418 15.31 -46.64 12.85
N SER A 419 16.45 -46.00 13.09
CA SER A 419 17.77 -46.62 12.93
C SER A 419 18.14 -47.57 14.08
N ILE A 420 17.57 -47.37 15.27
CA ILE A 420 17.80 -48.21 16.46
C ILE A 420 16.82 -49.38 16.53
N ALA A 421 15.60 -49.18 16.02
CA ALA A 421 14.58 -50.21 15.98
C ALA A 421 15.00 -51.37 15.04
N ALA A 422 14.72 -52.61 15.46
CA ALA A 422 15.00 -53.80 14.65
C ALA A 422 14.14 -53.87 13.38
N GLU A 423 12.97 -53.22 13.39
CA GLU A 423 12.03 -53.12 12.28
C GLU A 423 11.50 -51.68 12.15
N ARG A 424 10.80 -51.38 11.05
CA ARG A 424 10.21 -50.04 10.83
C ARG A 424 9.20 -49.71 11.95
N LEU A 425 9.27 -48.47 12.46
CA LEU A 425 8.30 -47.94 13.42
C LEU A 425 6.86 -47.87 12.87
N LEU A 426 6.72 -48.03 11.55
CA LEU A 426 5.46 -48.09 10.84
C LEU A 426 5.26 -49.47 10.23
N LYS A 427 4.05 -50.01 10.44
CA LYS A 427 3.57 -51.21 9.73
C LYS A 427 3.29 -50.87 8.26
N SER A 428 3.14 -51.90 7.43
CA SER A 428 2.87 -51.76 5.98
C SER A 428 1.52 -51.09 5.66
N ASP A 429 0.58 -51.06 6.62
CA ASP A 429 -0.72 -50.38 6.57
C ASP A 429 -0.65 -48.89 6.94
N GLY A 430 0.52 -48.39 7.33
CA GLY A 430 0.67 -47.01 7.78
C GLY A 430 0.15 -46.76 9.19
N ALA A 431 0.01 -47.77 10.06
CA ALA A 431 -0.19 -47.61 11.50
C ALA A 431 1.14 -47.63 12.28
N PRO A 432 1.25 -46.99 13.47
CA PRO A 432 2.40 -47.13 14.36
C PRO A 432 2.58 -48.59 14.81
N ASN A 433 3.82 -49.08 14.85
CA ASN A 433 4.12 -50.44 15.26
C ASN A 433 4.29 -50.52 16.79
N LEU A 434 3.17 -50.54 17.52
CA LEU A 434 3.14 -50.51 19.00
C LEU A 434 4.10 -51.50 19.70
N PRO A 435 4.24 -52.78 19.29
CA PRO A 435 5.20 -53.70 19.90
C PRO A 435 6.66 -53.23 19.81
N ILE A 436 7.02 -52.56 18.70
CA ILE A 436 8.38 -52.03 18.48
C ILE A 436 8.60 -50.75 19.30
N ILE A 437 7.59 -49.88 19.37
CA ILE A 437 7.64 -48.65 20.18
C ILE A 437 7.74 -49.00 21.67
N LYS A 438 6.96 -50.00 22.14
CA LYS A 438 7.10 -50.59 23.49
C LYS A 438 8.47 -51.22 23.73
N GLY A 439 9.01 -51.91 22.72
CA GLY A 439 10.36 -52.46 22.79
C GLY A 439 11.45 -51.39 22.88
N LEU A 440 11.24 -50.23 22.26
CA LEU A 440 12.13 -49.07 22.41
C LEU A 440 12.05 -48.46 23.80
N PHE A 441 10.85 -48.29 24.36
CA PHE A 441 10.66 -47.82 25.73
C PHE A 441 11.49 -48.65 26.73
N LYS A 442 11.35 -49.98 26.69
CA LYS A 442 12.12 -50.92 27.53
C LYS A 442 13.62 -50.95 27.28
N LYS A 443 14.09 -50.40 26.16
CA LYS A 443 15.52 -50.29 25.85
C LYS A 443 16.11 -48.99 26.39
N PHE A 444 15.29 -47.98 26.60
CA PHE A 444 15.70 -46.68 27.13
C PHE A 444 15.50 -46.58 28.65
N ASP A 445 14.52 -47.28 29.21
CA ASP A 445 14.36 -47.55 30.64
C ASP A 445 15.48 -48.52 31.11
N GLN A 446 16.58 -47.95 31.61
CA GLN A 446 17.78 -48.69 31.97
C GLN A 446 17.74 -49.23 33.40
N ASP A 447 17.03 -48.54 34.29
CA ASP A 447 16.89 -48.92 35.69
C ASP A 447 15.64 -49.78 35.98
N GLY A 448 14.74 -49.91 35.00
CA GLY A 448 13.58 -50.81 35.02
C GLY A 448 12.43 -50.28 35.86
N ASP A 449 12.38 -48.96 36.11
CA ASP A 449 11.37 -48.32 36.94
C ASP A 449 10.05 -48.04 36.18
N ASN A 450 9.98 -48.43 34.90
CA ASN A 450 8.88 -48.19 33.96
C ASN A 450 8.60 -46.70 33.70
N CYS A 451 9.58 -45.83 33.94
CA CYS A 451 9.59 -44.43 33.57
C CYS A 451 10.84 -44.13 32.74
N ILE A 452 10.82 -43.07 31.95
CA ILE A 452 12.04 -42.52 31.33
C ILE A 452 12.36 -41.22 32.05
N THR A 453 13.51 -41.20 32.71
CA THR A 453 14.04 -40.02 33.38
C THR A 453 14.76 -39.10 32.40
N GLN A 454 14.99 -37.85 32.81
CA GLN A 454 15.70 -36.85 31.99
C GLN A 454 17.13 -37.31 31.60
N SER A 455 17.77 -38.11 32.47
CA SER A 455 19.09 -38.70 32.24
C SER A 455 19.08 -39.79 31.17
N GLU A 456 18.04 -40.61 31.13
CA GLU A 456 17.89 -41.68 30.13
C GLU A 456 17.48 -41.11 28.76
N LEU A 457 16.63 -40.08 28.76
CA LEU A 457 16.29 -39.33 27.54
C LEU A 457 17.52 -38.62 26.95
N LYS A 458 18.47 -38.20 27.80
CA LYS A 458 19.73 -37.60 27.39
C LYS A 458 20.61 -38.57 26.61
N GLU A 459 20.69 -39.83 27.02
CA GLU A 459 21.43 -40.86 26.27
C GLU A 459 20.87 -41.06 24.85
N LEU A 460 19.53 -41.04 24.70
CA LEU A 460 18.87 -41.11 23.39
C LEU A 460 19.26 -39.93 22.49
N ILE A 461 19.28 -38.71 23.03
CA ILE A 461 19.65 -37.49 22.30
C ILE A 461 21.14 -37.49 21.95
N PHE A 462 22.01 -38.04 22.80
CA PHE A 462 23.45 -38.14 22.52
C PHE A 462 23.77 -39.09 21.36
N GLY A 463 22.95 -40.11 21.12
CA GLY A 463 23.06 -41.03 19.98
C GLY A 463 22.71 -40.40 18.62
N VAL A 464 21.96 -39.29 18.61
CA VAL A 464 21.51 -38.63 17.37
C VAL A 464 22.67 -37.89 16.70
N LYS A 465 22.94 -38.22 15.42
CA LYS A 465 23.92 -37.49 14.60
C LYS A 465 23.33 -36.17 14.10
N PHE A 466 23.56 -35.09 14.83
CA PHE A 466 23.09 -33.73 14.47
C PHE A 466 23.85 -33.04 13.31
N GLY A 467 24.79 -33.72 12.65
CA GLY A 467 25.60 -33.11 11.59
C GLY A 467 26.44 -31.91 12.09
N LYS A 468 26.64 -30.88 11.26
CA LYS A 468 27.43 -29.67 11.60
C LYS A 468 26.70 -28.68 12.53
N ILE A 469 25.56 -29.05 13.12
CA ILE A 469 24.76 -28.14 13.93
C ILE A 469 25.31 -28.14 15.36
N GLN A 470 25.81 -26.99 15.85
CA GLN A 470 26.07 -26.81 17.28
C GLN A 470 24.73 -26.71 18.00
N VAL A 471 24.33 -27.78 18.68
CA VAL A 471 23.10 -27.80 19.49
C VAL A 471 23.47 -27.98 20.95
N ASP A 472 22.90 -27.11 21.80
CA ASP A 472 22.89 -27.30 23.24
C ASP A 472 22.07 -28.55 23.58
N LYS A 473 22.77 -29.65 23.87
CA LYS A 473 22.16 -30.96 24.13
C LYS A 473 21.35 -30.95 25.41
N ASP A 474 21.76 -30.20 26.44
CA ASP A 474 21.06 -30.15 27.72
C ASP A 474 19.77 -29.34 27.62
N GLY A 475 19.78 -28.23 26.87
CA GLY A 475 18.58 -27.47 26.55
C GLY A 475 17.55 -28.26 25.72
N LEU A 476 18.00 -29.12 24.79
CA LEU A 476 17.10 -29.99 24.02
C LEU A 476 16.43 -31.06 24.88
N VAL A 477 17.18 -31.68 25.77
CA VAL A 477 16.65 -32.73 26.66
C VAL A 477 15.48 -32.17 27.45
N LYS A 478 15.63 -30.95 27.99
CA LYS A 478 14.57 -30.29 28.75
C LYS A 478 13.32 -29.99 27.89
N GLU A 479 13.52 -29.47 26.68
CA GLU A 479 12.42 -29.14 25.75
C GLU A 479 11.65 -30.41 25.28
N LEU A 480 12.37 -31.51 25.04
CA LEU A 480 11.77 -32.80 24.67
C LEU A 480 11.07 -33.48 25.86
N PHE A 481 11.63 -33.34 27.05
CA PHE A 481 11.05 -33.89 28.27
C PHE A 481 9.70 -33.24 28.56
N GLU A 482 9.63 -31.91 28.52
CA GLU A 482 8.38 -31.13 28.68
C GLU A 482 7.31 -31.43 27.60
N GLU A 483 7.70 -31.96 26.44
CA GLU A 483 6.78 -32.31 25.36
C GLU A 483 6.19 -33.73 25.47
N LEU A 484 6.98 -34.67 26.00
CA LEU A 484 6.56 -36.05 26.20
C LEU A 484 5.79 -36.22 27.52
N ASP A 485 6.24 -35.54 28.59
CA ASP A 485 5.60 -35.48 29.90
C ASP A 485 4.29 -34.67 29.82
N THR A 486 3.18 -35.37 29.57
CA THR A 486 1.87 -34.76 29.29
C THR A 486 1.11 -34.45 30.57
N ASN A 487 1.35 -35.21 31.64
CA ASN A 487 0.73 -35.03 32.94
C ASN A 487 1.56 -34.10 33.88
N HIS A 488 2.77 -33.71 33.46
CA HIS A 488 3.72 -32.86 34.18
C HIS A 488 4.15 -33.44 35.54
N ASP A 489 4.27 -34.77 35.63
CA ASP A 489 4.72 -35.47 36.84
C ASP A 489 6.24 -35.60 36.94
N HIS A 490 6.96 -35.01 35.99
CA HIS A 490 8.42 -35.02 35.88
C HIS A 490 9.04 -36.39 35.58
N ASN A 491 8.23 -37.36 35.16
CA ASN A 491 8.63 -38.65 34.59
C ASN A 491 7.91 -38.84 33.23
N ILE A 492 8.47 -39.67 32.34
CA ILE A 492 7.75 -40.05 31.10
C ILE A 492 7.33 -41.50 31.24
N SER A 493 6.03 -41.73 31.40
CA SER A 493 5.44 -43.08 31.46
C SER A 493 5.49 -43.80 30.10
N GLU A 494 5.30 -45.12 30.10
CA GLU A 494 5.21 -45.92 28.87
C GLU A 494 4.10 -45.38 27.95
N GLU A 495 2.96 -44.99 28.51
CA GLU A 495 1.82 -44.43 27.78
C GLU A 495 2.14 -43.07 27.14
N GLU A 496 2.86 -42.21 27.86
CA GLU A 496 3.26 -40.89 27.37
C GLU A 496 4.33 -40.97 26.29
N PHE A 497 5.29 -41.88 26.44
CA PHE A 497 6.31 -42.12 25.42
C PHE A 497 5.70 -42.67 24.13
N ILE A 498 4.80 -43.65 24.24
CA ILE A 498 4.08 -44.20 23.08
C ILE A 498 3.20 -43.13 22.45
N GLY A 499 2.41 -42.41 23.26
CA GLY A 499 1.53 -41.35 22.79
C GLY A 499 2.29 -40.20 22.10
N GLY A 500 3.46 -39.83 22.63
CA GLY A 500 4.35 -38.84 22.04
C GLY A 500 4.93 -39.28 20.69
N ILE A 501 5.40 -40.52 20.59
CA ILE A 501 5.93 -41.06 19.32
C ILE A 501 4.81 -41.25 18.30
N GLU A 502 3.62 -41.71 18.70
CA GLU A 502 2.45 -41.80 17.83
C GLU A 502 2.02 -40.43 17.32
N ARG A 503 2.05 -39.40 18.17
CA ARG A 503 1.81 -38.00 17.80
C ARG A 503 2.82 -37.53 16.76
N TRP A 504 4.12 -37.69 17.01
CA TRP A 504 5.15 -37.30 16.05
C TRP A 504 5.08 -38.08 14.73
N LEU A 505 4.75 -39.39 14.77
CA LEU A 505 4.57 -40.22 13.57
C LEU A 505 3.32 -39.83 12.78
N SER A 506 2.24 -39.42 13.44
CA SER A 506 1.01 -38.95 12.79
C SER A 506 1.19 -37.57 12.15
N GLU A 507 1.86 -36.63 12.84
CA GLU A 507 2.28 -35.33 12.31
C GLU A 507 3.19 -35.49 11.07
N HIS A 508 4.06 -36.51 11.05
CA HIS A 508 4.91 -36.81 9.89
C HIS A 508 4.21 -37.59 8.76
N LYS A 509 3.16 -38.40 9.04
CA LYS A 509 2.41 -39.16 8.03
C LYS A 509 1.41 -38.33 7.23
N LEU A 510 0.74 -37.37 7.89
CA LEU A 510 -0.21 -36.45 7.26
C LEU A 510 0.38 -35.72 6.05
N HIS A 511 1.71 -35.58 6.01
CA HIS A 511 2.40 -34.83 4.96
C HIS A 511 2.91 -35.65 3.76
N LYS A 512 2.93 -37.00 3.82
CA LYS A 512 3.46 -37.86 2.73
C LYS A 512 2.40 -38.52 1.83
N GLN A 513 1.14 -38.57 2.24
CA GLN A 513 0.07 -39.26 1.47
C GLN A 513 -1.23 -38.45 1.30
N GLY A 514 -1.24 -37.18 1.69
CA GLY A 514 -2.42 -36.34 1.52
C GLY A 514 -2.11 -34.87 1.72
N PHE A 515 -1.69 -34.16 0.67
CA PHE A 515 -1.93 -32.71 0.60
C PHE A 515 -3.37 -32.39 0.12
N ALA A 516 -4.28 -33.28 0.50
CA ALA A 516 -5.72 -33.11 0.51
C ALA A 516 -6.19 -33.36 1.95
N SER A 517 -6.39 -32.26 2.67
CA SER A 517 -7.18 -32.15 3.89
C SER A 517 -6.50 -32.53 5.21
N LYS A 518 -6.37 -31.50 6.05
CA LYS A 518 -6.36 -31.53 7.52
C LYS A 518 -5.01 -31.45 8.25
N ASP A 519 -4.09 -30.68 7.69
CA ASP A 519 -3.28 -29.77 8.52
C ASP A 519 -3.29 -28.37 7.91
N ARG A 520 -4.20 -27.57 8.45
CA ARG A 520 -4.35 -26.15 8.22
C ARG A 520 -3.15 -25.43 8.82
N LEU A 521 -2.13 -25.17 8.01
CA LEU A 521 -1.50 -23.86 8.08
C LEU A 521 -2.44 -22.90 7.33
N ASP A 522 -3.44 -22.43 8.06
CA ASP A 522 -4.37 -21.38 7.67
C ASP A 522 -3.57 -20.09 7.39
N LEU A 523 -3.07 -19.95 6.16
CA LEU A 523 -3.31 -18.74 5.39
C LEU A 523 -4.45 -18.99 4.38
N GLY A 524 -5.40 -19.83 4.80
CA GLY A 524 -6.76 -19.87 4.30
C GLY A 524 -7.67 -19.72 5.51
N THR A 525 -8.56 -18.73 5.49
CA THR A 525 -9.86 -18.83 6.16
C THR A 525 -9.84 -19.22 7.64
N VAL A 526 -9.31 -18.35 8.49
CA VAL A 526 -10.14 -18.06 9.66
C VAL A 526 -11.14 -17.01 9.18
N ASP A 527 -12.42 -17.36 9.19
CA ASP A 527 -13.43 -16.38 9.54
C ASP A 527 -13.14 -15.96 11.00
N HIS A 528 -12.00 -15.29 11.22
CA HIS A 528 -11.72 -14.72 12.53
C HIS A 528 -12.43 -13.37 12.48
N PRO A 529 -13.43 -13.16 13.35
CA PRO A 529 -13.93 -11.83 13.63
C PRO A 529 -12.76 -10.86 13.77
N TRP A 530 -11.63 -11.29 14.36
CA TRP A 530 -10.40 -10.52 14.49
C TRP A 530 -9.82 -9.89 13.22
N ILE A 531 -9.79 -10.56 12.06
CA ILE A 531 -9.23 -9.96 10.83
C ILE A 531 -10.21 -8.93 10.27
N ARG A 532 -11.52 -9.24 10.33
CA ARG A 532 -12.59 -8.30 9.96
C ARG A 532 -12.62 -7.09 10.90
N ILE A 533 -12.51 -7.32 12.20
CA ILE A 533 -12.41 -6.31 13.25
C ILE A 533 -11.16 -5.48 13.04
N LYS A 534 -10.01 -6.09 12.71
CA LYS A 534 -8.76 -5.36 12.43
C LYS A 534 -8.90 -4.47 11.19
N ALA A 535 -9.49 -4.97 10.10
CA ALA A 535 -9.74 -4.19 8.89
C ALA A 535 -10.68 -3.00 9.18
N VAL A 536 -11.79 -3.25 9.89
CA VAL A 536 -12.74 -2.22 10.31
C VAL A 536 -12.09 -1.22 11.26
N LEU A 537 -11.30 -1.67 12.24
CA LEU A 537 -10.61 -0.81 13.20
C LEU A 537 -9.58 0.08 12.50
N LEU A 538 -8.83 -0.45 11.54
CA LEU A 538 -7.88 0.33 10.74
C LEU A 538 -8.60 1.38 9.87
N LEU A 539 -9.73 1.03 9.27
CA LEU A 539 -10.56 1.97 8.52
C LEU A 539 -11.10 3.07 9.43
N LEU A 540 -11.71 2.71 10.57
CA LEU A 540 -12.24 3.66 11.54
C LEU A 540 -11.14 4.56 12.11
N LEU A 541 -9.97 4.01 12.42
CA LEU A 541 -8.82 4.78 12.87
C LEU A 541 -8.37 5.78 11.81
N GLY A 542 -8.24 5.36 10.55
CA GLY A 542 -7.90 6.24 9.43
C GLY A 542 -8.93 7.36 9.24
N ILE A 543 -10.22 7.04 9.23
CA ILE A 543 -11.32 8.01 9.11
C ILE A 543 -11.31 9.00 10.28
N THR A 544 -11.06 8.52 11.50
CA THR A 544 -11.02 9.35 12.70
C THR A 544 -9.85 10.33 12.64
N ILE A 545 -8.66 9.86 12.24
CA ILE A 545 -7.47 10.72 12.05
C ILE A 545 -7.75 11.79 10.98
N LEU A 546 -8.28 11.38 9.81
CA LEU A 546 -8.59 12.31 8.72
C LEU A 546 -9.63 13.36 9.15
N SER A 547 -10.69 12.95 9.84
CA SER A 547 -11.74 13.85 10.30
C SER A 547 -11.25 14.83 11.37
N LEU A 548 -10.44 14.36 12.32
CA LEU A 548 -9.95 15.16 13.44
C LEU A 548 -8.84 16.14 13.02
N LEU A 549 -8.04 15.80 12.00
CA LEU A 549 -6.94 16.65 11.52
C LEU A 549 -7.30 17.52 10.31
N ALA A 550 -8.45 17.31 9.67
CA ALA A 550 -8.90 18.13 8.56
C ALA A 550 -9.11 19.61 8.97
N GLU A 551 -9.76 19.86 10.10
CA GLU A 551 -10.02 21.23 10.56
C GLU A 551 -8.72 21.98 10.94
N PRO A 552 -7.78 21.39 11.73
CA PRO A 552 -6.47 21.99 11.96
C PRO A 552 -5.63 22.26 10.71
N LEU A 553 -5.71 21.38 9.70
CA LEU A 553 -5.04 21.61 8.43
C LEU A 553 -5.62 22.85 7.74
N ILE A 554 -6.95 22.93 7.61
CA ILE A 554 -7.62 24.02 6.90
C ILE A 554 -7.31 25.36 7.57
N GLU A 555 -7.37 25.42 8.91
CA GLU A 555 -7.05 26.64 9.65
C GLU A 555 -5.57 27.03 9.49
N SER A 556 -4.66 26.05 9.52
CA SER A 556 -3.23 26.31 9.28
C SER A 556 -2.98 26.86 7.87
N VAL A 557 -3.66 26.32 6.86
CA VAL A 557 -3.60 26.82 5.47
C VAL A 557 -4.15 28.25 5.38
N GLN A 558 -5.24 28.56 6.09
CA GLN A 558 -5.81 29.92 6.12
C GLN A 558 -4.92 30.93 6.84
N ASN A 559 -4.31 30.54 7.95
CA ASN A 559 -3.38 31.39 8.70
C ASN A 559 -2.09 31.64 7.90
N PHE A 560 -1.57 30.61 7.22
CA PHE A 560 -0.48 30.76 6.26
C PHE A 560 -0.86 31.69 5.10
N SER A 561 -2.04 31.47 4.51
CA SER A 561 -2.59 32.28 3.42
C SER A 561 -2.69 33.77 3.79
N SER A 562 -3.23 34.06 4.97
CA SER A 562 -3.38 35.43 5.48
C SER A 562 -2.03 36.09 5.73
N SER A 563 -1.07 35.34 6.29
CA SER A 563 0.29 35.83 6.56
C SER A 563 1.12 36.03 5.29
N ALA A 564 0.92 35.17 4.27
CA ALA A 564 1.62 35.25 2.98
C ALA A 564 1.00 36.25 2.02
N ASN A 565 -0.20 36.78 2.34
CA ASN A 565 -1.03 37.58 1.44
C ASN A 565 -1.33 36.87 0.10
N ILE A 566 -1.54 35.55 0.17
CA ILE A 566 -1.90 34.69 -0.96
C ILE A 566 -3.26 34.06 -0.65
N PRO A 567 -4.22 34.03 -1.58
CA PRO A 567 -5.53 33.39 -1.35
C PRO A 567 -5.41 31.91 -0.94
N SER A 568 -6.23 31.49 0.03
CA SER A 568 -6.17 30.14 0.61
C SER A 568 -6.40 29.04 -0.42
N PHE A 569 -7.19 29.33 -1.46
CA PHE A 569 -7.39 28.45 -2.60
C PHE A 569 -6.06 28.01 -3.23
N PHE A 570 -5.13 28.94 -3.52
CA PHE A 570 -3.87 28.61 -4.19
C PHE A 570 -2.92 27.79 -3.32
N VAL A 571 -2.89 28.09 -2.02
CA VAL A 571 -2.11 27.31 -1.05
C VAL A 571 -2.65 25.88 -1.00
N SER A 572 -3.97 25.74 -0.87
CA SER A 572 -4.63 24.43 -0.83
C SER A 572 -4.45 23.65 -2.12
N PHE A 573 -4.62 24.29 -3.29
CA PHE A 573 -4.48 23.70 -4.61
C PHE A 573 -3.11 23.05 -4.84
N VAL A 574 -2.04 23.62 -4.27
CA VAL A 574 -0.67 23.14 -4.47
C VAL A 574 -0.25 22.20 -3.34
N MET A 575 -0.38 22.62 -2.08
CA MET A 575 0.21 21.92 -0.94
C MET A 575 -0.58 20.66 -0.58
N VAL A 576 -1.89 20.78 -0.45
CA VAL A 576 -2.72 19.70 0.13
C VAL A 576 -2.75 18.47 -0.79
N PRO A 577 -3.02 18.58 -2.11
CA PRO A 577 -2.95 17.44 -3.02
C PRO A 577 -1.57 16.79 -3.08
N LEU A 578 -0.48 17.55 -2.92
CA LEU A 578 0.87 17.01 -2.98
C LEU A 578 1.08 15.97 -1.87
N ALA A 579 0.52 16.23 -0.68
CA ALA A 579 0.58 15.32 0.45
C ALA A 579 -0.44 14.17 0.32
N THR A 580 -1.72 14.49 0.13
CA THR A 580 -2.83 13.52 0.13
C THR A 580 -2.85 12.58 -1.08
N ASN A 581 -2.15 12.93 -2.16
CA ASN A 581 -2.04 12.08 -3.36
C ASN A 581 -0.62 11.58 -3.63
N SER A 582 0.35 11.89 -2.75
CA SER A 582 1.75 11.47 -2.93
C SER A 582 1.88 9.97 -3.14
N ARG A 583 1.12 9.17 -2.37
CA ARG A 583 1.18 7.72 -2.41
C ARG A 583 0.58 7.15 -3.69
N GLU A 584 -0.61 7.61 -4.07
CA GLU A 584 -1.25 7.18 -5.32
C GLU A 584 -0.46 7.63 -6.55
N ALA A 585 0.12 8.83 -6.51
CA ALA A 585 1.02 9.31 -7.55
C ALA A 585 2.27 8.42 -7.66
N ALA A 586 2.90 8.10 -6.53
CA ALA A 586 4.10 7.26 -6.50
C ALA A 586 3.81 5.83 -7.01
N SER A 587 2.71 5.20 -6.60
CA SER A 587 2.36 3.86 -7.07
C SER A 587 2.14 3.82 -8.58
N ARG A 588 1.48 4.84 -9.14
CA ARG A 588 1.25 4.97 -10.58
C ARG A 588 2.54 5.21 -11.36
N ILE A 589 3.43 6.06 -10.86
CA ILE A 589 4.74 6.32 -11.49
C ILE A 589 5.60 5.05 -11.48
N ILE A 590 5.65 4.32 -10.37
CA ILE A 590 6.37 3.03 -10.25
C ILE A 590 5.76 1.98 -11.18
N SER A 591 4.43 1.95 -11.31
CA SER A 591 3.74 1.05 -12.23
C SER A 591 4.11 1.36 -13.69
N ALA A 592 4.12 2.64 -14.08
CA ALA A 592 4.55 3.08 -15.40
C ALA A 592 6.03 2.77 -15.68
N SER A 593 6.90 2.76 -14.65
CA SER A 593 8.34 2.49 -14.82
C SER A 593 8.67 1.06 -15.24
N ARG A 594 7.69 0.15 -15.16
CA ARG A 594 7.84 -1.23 -15.63
C ARG A 594 7.88 -1.34 -17.17
N LYS A 595 7.64 -0.24 -17.91
CA LYS A 595 7.76 -0.11 -19.38
C LYS A 595 6.99 -1.13 -20.23
N LYS A 596 6.12 -1.94 -19.62
CA LYS A 596 5.22 -2.86 -20.32
C LYS A 596 3.99 -2.11 -20.84
N SER A 597 3.59 -2.35 -22.09
CA SER A 597 2.46 -1.68 -22.73
C SER A 597 1.12 -1.93 -22.00
N THR A 598 0.93 -3.14 -21.46
CA THR A 598 -0.24 -3.50 -20.66
C THR A 598 -0.29 -2.72 -19.35
N THR A 599 0.77 -2.78 -18.56
CA THR A 599 0.89 -2.05 -17.27
C THR A 599 0.72 -0.56 -17.47
N THR A 600 1.30 -0.01 -18.52
CA THR A 600 1.18 1.42 -18.84
C THR A 600 -0.26 1.81 -19.16
N SER A 601 -0.96 1.02 -20.00
CA SER A 601 -2.38 1.23 -20.27
C SER A 601 -3.22 1.15 -18.98
N TRP A 602 -2.85 0.28 -18.05
CA TRP A 602 -3.53 0.15 -16.76
C TRP A 602 -3.37 1.41 -15.92
N THR A 603 -2.14 1.91 -15.80
CA THR A 603 -1.84 3.15 -15.07
C THR A 603 -2.64 4.33 -15.61
N PHE A 604 -2.71 4.51 -16.94
CA PHE A 604 -3.46 5.63 -17.53
C PHE A 604 -4.97 5.52 -17.31
N SER A 605 -5.56 4.32 -17.45
CA SER A 605 -6.96 4.12 -17.08
C SER A 605 -7.22 4.37 -15.59
N GLU A 606 -6.29 4.02 -14.71
CA GLU A 606 -6.42 4.29 -13.28
C GLU A 606 -6.40 5.79 -12.99
N ILE A 607 -5.53 6.55 -13.66
CA ILE A 607 -5.51 8.02 -13.58
C ILE A 607 -6.87 8.58 -14.02
N TYR A 608 -7.41 8.17 -15.17
CA TYR A 608 -8.68 8.69 -15.67
C TYR A 608 -9.88 8.28 -14.81
N GLY A 609 -9.90 7.05 -14.30
CA GLY A 609 -10.92 6.57 -13.37
C GLY A 609 -10.85 7.27 -12.01
N GLY A 610 -9.64 7.50 -11.49
CA GLY A 610 -9.40 8.26 -10.26
C GLY A 610 -9.88 9.71 -10.39
N VAL A 611 -9.56 10.38 -11.50
CA VAL A 611 -10.04 11.74 -11.79
C VAL A 611 -11.56 11.79 -11.90
N PHE A 612 -12.18 10.82 -12.58
CA PHE A 612 -13.65 10.72 -12.65
C PHE A 612 -14.26 10.62 -11.25
N MET A 613 -13.73 9.73 -10.42
CA MET A 613 -14.22 9.51 -9.05
C MET A 613 -14.01 10.74 -8.17
N ASN A 614 -12.82 11.35 -8.18
CA ASN A 614 -12.53 12.58 -7.44
C ASN A 614 -13.51 13.71 -7.84
N ASN A 615 -13.67 13.94 -9.15
CA ASN A 615 -14.55 14.98 -9.68
C ASN A 615 -16.01 14.78 -9.25
N ILE A 616 -16.58 13.58 -9.47
CA ILE A 616 -17.99 13.34 -9.19
C ILE A 616 -18.25 13.22 -7.69
N LEU A 617 -17.44 12.47 -6.94
CA LEU A 617 -17.60 12.30 -5.49
C LEU A 617 -17.39 13.64 -4.77
N GLY A 618 -16.31 14.35 -5.10
CA GLY A 618 -16.00 15.66 -4.51
C GLY A 618 -17.05 16.71 -4.85
N LEU A 619 -17.52 16.78 -6.10
CA LEU A 619 -18.63 17.68 -6.46
C LEU A 619 -19.93 17.28 -5.76
N SER A 620 -20.21 15.98 -5.58
CA SER A 620 -21.38 15.52 -4.82
C SER A 620 -21.35 16.03 -3.38
N VAL A 621 -20.19 15.88 -2.70
CA VAL A 621 -20.01 16.36 -1.33
C VAL A 621 -20.13 17.88 -1.26
N LEU A 622 -19.50 18.61 -2.20
CA LEU A 622 -19.60 20.07 -2.28
C LEU A 622 -21.04 20.54 -2.44
N LEU A 623 -21.78 20.00 -3.42
CA LEU A 623 -23.17 20.38 -3.69
C LEU A 623 -24.08 19.99 -2.52
N CYS A 624 -23.83 18.85 -1.87
CA CYS A 624 -24.54 18.42 -0.67
C CYS A 624 -24.35 19.43 0.47
N LEU A 625 -23.10 19.83 0.75
CA LEU A 625 -22.78 20.86 1.75
C LEU A 625 -23.48 22.18 1.45
N ILE A 626 -23.36 22.68 0.21
CA ILE A 626 -23.96 23.95 -0.21
C ILE A 626 -25.48 23.91 -0.06
N PHE A 627 -26.12 22.82 -0.47
CA PHE A 627 -27.57 22.65 -0.38
C PHE A 627 -28.08 22.60 1.06
N PHE A 628 -27.48 21.74 1.91
CA PHE A 628 -27.94 21.52 3.28
C PHE A 628 -27.56 22.66 4.24
N ARG A 629 -26.37 23.26 4.12
CA ARG A 629 -25.96 24.40 4.94
C ARG A 629 -26.48 25.74 4.41
N GLY A 630 -27.00 25.76 3.18
CA GLY A 630 -27.50 26.97 2.52
C GLY A 630 -26.38 27.98 2.28
N LEU A 631 -25.25 27.50 1.76
CA LEU A 631 -24.14 28.33 1.30
C LEU A 631 -24.41 28.87 -0.12
N THR A 632 -23.68 29.89 -0.54
CA THR A 632 -23.72 30.45 -1.90
C THR A 632 -22.72 29.74 -2.82
N TRP A 633 -23.06 29.59 -4.10
CA TRP A 633 -22.13 29.05 -5.09
C TRP A 633 -21.22 30.16 -5.64
N ASP A 634 -20.02 30.29 -5.05
CA ASP A 634 -19.00 31.27 -5.45
C ASP A 634 -17.74 30.60 -6.05
N PHE A 635 -17.89 29.38 -6.58
CA PHE A 635 -16.79 28.52 -7.04
C PHE A 635 -16.78 28.32 -8.56
N SER A 636 -17.30 29.30 -9.31
CA SER A 636 -17.53 29.17 -10.75
C SER A 636 -16.22 29.09 -11.54
N THR A 637 -15.23 29.89 -11.15
CA THR A 637 -13.89 29.90 -11.76
C THR A 637 -13.17 28.58 -11.53
N GLU A 638 -13.22 28.06 -10.31
CA GLU A 638 -12.59 26.82 -9.88
C GLU A 638 -13.19 25.62 -10.63
N ALA A 639 -14.52 25.58 -10.75
CA ALA A 639 -15.23 24.57 -11.55
C ALA A 639 -14.88 24.64 -13.04
N LEU A 640 -14.70 25.84 -13.59
CA LEU A 640 -14.30 26.02 -14.98
C LEU A 640 -12.87 25.51 -15.26
N VAL A 641 -11.96 25.66 -14.30
CA VAL A 641 -10.59 25.14 -14.43
C VAL A 641 -10.58 23.62 -14.53
N VAL A 642 -11.36 22.95 -13.66
CA VAL A 642 -11.57 21.49 -13.75
C VAL A 642 -12.10 21.11 -15.14
N LEU A 643 -13.11 21.82 -15.63
CA LEU A 643 -13.67 21.58 -16.96
C LEU A 643 -12.62 21.71 -18.06
N VAL A 644 -11.88 22.81 -18.10
CA VAL A 644 -10.89 23.06 -19.15
C VAL A 644 -9.81 21.97 -19.15
N VAL A 645 -9.23 21.67 -17.99
CA VAL A 645 -8.16 20.65 -17.89
C VAL A 645 -8.69 19.26 -18.22
N CYS A 646 -9.86 18.87 -17.70
CA CYS A 646 -10.46 17.57 -17.97
C CYS A 646 -10.85 17.41 -19.45
N THR A 647 -11.41 18.45 -20.08
CA THR A 647 -11.79 18.40 -21.49
C THR A 647 -10.56 18.37 -22.39
N VAL A 648 -9.54 19.22 -22.16
CA VAL A 648 -8.33 19.24 -22.99
C VAL A 648 -7.58 17.91 -22.89
N MET A 649 -7.25 17.46 -21.68
CA MET A 649 -6.50 16.20 -21.49
C MET A 649 -7.34 14.98 -21.84
N GLY A 650 -8.63 15.00 -21.51
CA GLY A 650 -9.56 13.90 -21.79
C GLY A 650 -9.85 13.73 -23.28
N LEU A 651 -10.09 14.81 -24.04
CA LEU A 651 -10.25 14.71 -25.49
C LEU A 651 -8.95 14.27 -26.16
N PHE A 652 -7.80 14.80 -25.73
CA PHE A 652 -6.49 14.38 -26.22
C PHE A 652 -6.29 12.86 -26.08
N ALA A 653 -6.56 12.31 -24.88
CA ALA A 653 -6.49 10.88 -24.61
C ALA A 653 -7.63 10.05 -25.24
N SER A 654 -8.75 10.68 -25.63
CA SER A 654 -9.89 10.00 -26.24
C SER A 654 -9.71 9.71 -27.73
N PHE A 655 -8.86 10.49 -28.42
CA PHE A 655 -8.63 10.34 -29.86
C PHE A 655 -7.24 9.78 -30.20
N ARG A 656 -6.31 9.76 -29.24
CA ARG A 656 -4.96 9.26 -29.42
C ARG A 656 -4.71 8.09 -28.48
N SER A 657 -4.26 6.96 -29.03
CA SER A 657 -3.76 5.81 -28.28
C SER A 657 -2.25 5.85 -28.10
N THR A 658 -1.54 6.71 -28.85
CA THR A 658 -0.09 6.87 -28.78
C THR A 658 0.26 8.27 -28.26
N PHE A 659 1.10 8.30 -27.22
CA PHE A 659 1.54 9.50 -26.54
C PHE A 659 3.05 9.68 -26.75
N PRO A 660 3.48 10.51 -27.71
CA PRO A 660 4.89 10.83 -27.92
C PRO A 660 5.43 11.66 -26.75
N LEU A 661 6.74 11.60 -26.50
CA LEU A 661 7.33 12.19 -25.29
C LEU A 661 7.03 13.70 -25.13
N TRP A 662 6.92 14.46 -26.22
CA TRP A 662 6.62 15.90 -26.14
C TRP A 662 5.28 16.22 -25.43
N THR A 663 4.34 15.27 -25.35
CA THR A 663 3.06 15.49 -24.67
C THR A 663 3.23 15.70 -23.16
N CYS A 664 4.32 15.20 -22.56
CA CYS A 664 4.60 15.46 -21.14
C CYS A 664 4.87 16.95 -20.88
N PHE A 665 5.50 17.66 -21.83
CA PHE A 665 5.73 19.09 -21.73
C PHE A 665 4.42 19.88 -21.75
N MET A 666 3.49 19.49 -22.64
CA MET A 666 2.14 20.07 -22.67
C MET A 666 1.40 19.83 -21.35
N ALA A 667 1.47 18.61 -20.82
CA ALA A 667 0.84 18.25 -19.56
C ALA A 667 1.41 19.05 -18.38
N TYR A 668 2.74 19.17 -18.26
CA TYR A 668 3.35 19.98 -17.20
C TYR A 668 3.01 21.47 -17.32
N LEU A 669 2.93 22.01 -18.54
CA LEU A 669 2.58 23.41 -18.77
C LEU A 669 1.12 23.72 -18.41
N MET A 670 0.22 22.73 -18.49
CA MET A 670 -1.17 22.87 -18.06
C MET A 670 -1.31 23.10 -16.55
N TYR A 671 -0.37 22.67 -15.70
CA TYR A 671 -0.43 22.91 -14.26
C TYR A 671 -0.32 24.39 -13.90
N PRO A 672 0.77 25.13 -14.22
CA PRO A 672 0.84 26.57 -13.96
C PRO A 672 -0.19 27.36 -14.78
N PHE A 673 -0.57 26.88 -15.98
CA PHE A 673 -1.63 27.51 -16.76
C PHE A 673 -2.97 27.51 -16.01
N SER A 674 -3.32 26.43 -15.31
CA SER A 674 -4.57 26.36 -14.54
C SER A 674 -4.59 27.36 -13.37
N LEU A 675 -3.46 27.56 -12.68
CA LEU A 675 -3.30 28.59 -11.64
C LEU A 675 -3.44 30.01 -12.20
N VAL A 676 -2.79 30.28 -13.34
CA VAL A 676 -2.91 31.57 -14.03
C VAL A 676 -4.36 31.81 -14.47
N LEU A 677 -5.04 30.78 -14.95
CA LEU A 677 -6.43 30.86 -15.37
C LEU A 677 -7.33 31.24 -14.19
N VAL A 678 -7.19 30.59 -13.03
CA VAL A 678 -7.92 31.00 -11.80
C VAL A 678 -7.63 32.46 -11.46
N TYR A 679 -6.36 32.86 -11.45
CA TYR A 679 -5.97 34.22 -11.11
C TYR A 679 -6.60 35.26 -12.05
N VAL A 680 -6.54 35.04 -13.36
CA VAL A 680 -7.12 35.96 -14.34
C VAL A 680 -8.65 36.04 -14.18
N PHE A 681 -9.33 34.91 -14.04
CA PHE A 681 -10.79 34.92 -13.94
C PHE A 681 -11.30 35.52 -12.62
N ASN A 682 -10.64 35.25 -11.50
CA ASN A 682 -11.04 35.83 -10.21
C ASN A 682 -10.63 37.30 -10.08
N TYR A 683 -9.39 37.68 -10.44
CA TYR A 683 -8.87 39.04 -10.17
C TYR A 683 -9.02 40.01 -11.33
N ALA A 684 -8.95 39.56 -12.59
CA ALA A 684 -9.07 40.45 -13.75
C ALA A 684 -10.51 40.54 -14.27
N LEU A 685 -11.28 39.44 -14.19
CA LEU A 685 -12.64 39.36 -14.76
C LEU A 685 -13.76 39.32 -13.70
N GLY A 686 -13.44 39.15 -12.42
CA GLY A 686 -14.44 39.11 -11.34
C GLY A 686 -15.44 37.97 -11.49
N TRP A 687 -15.00 36.81 -11.99
CA TRP A 687 -15.88 35.69 -12.35
C TRP A 687 -16.17 34.70 -11.18
N SER A 688 -15.79 35.06 -9.94
CA SER A 688 -15.96 34.25 -8.72
C SER A 688 -17.41 34.07 -8.32
#